data_AF-A0A960K9W9-F1
#
_entry.id   AF-A0A960K9W9-F1
#
_cell.length_a   1.000
_cell.length_b   1.000
_cell.length_c   1.000
_cell.angle_alpha   90.00
_cell.angle_beta   90.00
_cell.angle_gamma   90.00
#
_symmetry.space_group_name_H-M   'P 1'
#
loop_
_entity.id
_entity.type
_entity.pdbx_description
1 polymer ?
#
loop_
_entity_poly.entity_id
_entity_poly.type
_entity_poly.pdbx_seq_one_letter_code
_entity_poly.pdbx_strand_id
1 'polypeptide(L)'
;MTWGSAMASAMARRAATGVVAVVAVVAVVAAAVPVGATPVAPARVHAPAGTPAPSPGALPERPRNDRYAQQIVDRVHAGLAPGTDAQVLAVGQQLDGGAVASTVVAQQLLADPWLSDRIGDTYQRWLGRGADPSGLAFWHRRARSGATLEQLEQAFALSPEAWRAGGQTNAGYVDVVYTAMLGAPADPQGKAYWTGRLDGGTTRDAFFRGLLRSNQRATRLVRAAYESMLGRAADPSGLASNVARYHAARSNEITLLAGLLGSSEARGQGCDAFDPALCLLPFPSDRLTVADAATATGRRVSLKREWMPANVGGTKVDPTEWNRNDGFSPGQAGLVRVPGIDLGQSGAVPLDDLGAYADADAPILAIDAATGERHPIFVELDANIPAADQARDQLLYIRPSVNWEEGHRYVIALRNLERADGSTIEAPASFVQYRDGDSGQAFGDVEARRPHMESLFATLEEAGIDRADLYLAWDFTVASQDNLAGRILHIRDDALATLGGAAPAFTVTKVTETPDTGIARRVEGTFEVPLYLTGDGGPGQGFANDPTTGLPVRNGTYTATYSCQLPTVTGTAAARAVLYGHGLFGDQSEVYSSGQRAMTRNHDLAYCATDWIGMSGSDVGNAATILQDVSTFNTLVDREQQGFLNFVLLGRLMTLPDGFSSNAAFQFGSGEPRIDASTLFYDGNSQGG
;
A
#
# COMPACT_ATOMS: atom_id res chain seq x y z
N MET A 1 -14.10 -36.42 23.57
CA MET A 1 -12.62 -36.50 23.67
C MET A 1 -11.92 -36.79 22.34
N THR A 2 -12.49 -36.53 21.15
CA THR A 2 -11.80 -36.84 19.86
C THR A 2 -11.98 -35.81 18.74
N TRP A 3 -12.46 -34.59 19.03
CA TRP A 3 -12.59 -33.52 18.02
C TRP A 3 -11.71 -32.29 18.31
N GLY A 4 -11.34 -32.02 19.57
CA GLY A 4 -10.49 -30.87 19.93
C GLY A 4 -8.98 -31.08 19.68
N SER A 5 -8.49 -32.32 19.70
CA SER A 5 -7.05 -32.62 19.53
C SER A 5 -6.57 -32.57 18.08
N ALA A 6 -7.46 -32.81 17.11
CA ALA A 6 -7.11 -32.75 15.68
C ALA A 6 -7.01 -31.31 15.16
N MET A 7 -7.78 -30.39 15.73
CA MET A 7 -7.79 -28.97 15.35
C MET A 7 -6.57 -28.22 15.93
N ALA A 8 -6.19 -28.54 17.18
CA ALA A 8 -4.98 -28.01 17.80
C ALA A 8 -3.70 -28.46 17.08
N SER A 9 -3.64 -29.71 16.59
CA SER A 9 -2.49 -30.21 15.83
C SER A 9 -2.42 -29.68 14.38
N ALA A 10 -3.55 -29.23 13.81
CA ALA A 10 -3.61 -28.58 12.50
C ALA A 10 -3.25 -27.08 12.56
N MET A 11 -3.58 -26.40 13.67
CA MET A 11 -3.20 -25.00 13.92
C MET A 11 -1.71 -24.86 14.30
N ALA A 12 -1.17 -25.79 15.08
CA ALA A 12 0.26 -25.78 15.45
C ALA A 12 1.21 -25.98 14.25
N ARG A 13 0.76 -26.62 13.16
CA ARG A 13 1.56 -26.78 11.92
C ARG A 13 1.46 -25.59 10.96
N ARG A 14 0.62 -24.60 11.24
CA ARG A 14 0.43 -23.38 10.43
C ARG A 14 0.90 -22.10 11.12
N ALA A 15 1.49 -22.21 12.31
CA ALA A 15 1.84 -21.07 13.17
C ALA A 15 3.21 -20.42 12.87
N ALA A 16 3.88 -20.74 11.75
CA ALA A 16 5.26 -20.31 11.48
C ALA A 16 5.41 -19.20 10.40
N THR A 17 4.35 -18.45 10.08
CA THR A 17 4.44 -17.40 9.04
C THR A 17 3.67 -16.15 9.45
N GLY A 18 4.34 -14.99 9.48
CA GLY A 18 3.85 -13.65 9.86
C GLY A 18 2.76 -13.03 8.98
N VAL A 19 1.85 -13.85 8.44
CA VAL A 19 0.63 -13.44 7.70
C VAL A 19 -0.63 -13.71 8.55
N VAL A 20 -0.46 -13.95 9.85
CA VAL A 20 -1.53 -14.42 10.75
C VAL A 20 -2.67 -13.41 10.87
N ALA A 21 -2.41 -12.11 10.86
CA ALA A 21 -3.48 -11.11 11.05
C ALA A 21 -4.49 -11.10 9.89
N VAL A 22 -4.05 -10.99 8.63
CA VAL A 22 -4.99 -10.82 7.50
C VAL A 22 -5.68 -12.14 7.11
N VAL A 23 -4.95 -13.27 7.12
CA VAL A 23 -5.54 -14.57 6.75
C VAL A 23 -6.44 -15.13 7.85
N ALA A 24 -6.13 -14.89 9.14
CA ALA A 24 -7.04 -15.29 10.21
C ALA A 24 -8.32 -14.44 10.22
N VAL A 25 -8.24 -13.15 9.88
CA VAL A 25 -9.41 -12.28 9.71
C VAL A 25 -10.33 -12.78 8.58
N VAL A 26 -9.78 -13.17 7.42
CA VAL A 26 -10.56 -13.76 6.31
C VAL A 26 -11.21 -15.09 6.71
N ALA A 27 -10.48 -15.95 7.42
CA ALA A 27 -10.98 -17.28 7.82
C ALA A 27 -12.07 -17.22 8.90
N VAL A 28 -11.98 -16.28 9.84
CA VAL A 28 -12.96 -16.14 10.95
C VAL A 28 -14.21 -15.38 10.51
N VAL A 29 -14.11 -14.35 9.65
CA VAL A 29 -15.28 -13.63 9.11
C VAL A 29 -16.17 -14.57 8.28
N ALA A 30 -15.59 -15.53 7.55
CA ALA A 30 -16.34 -16.55 6.82
C ALA A 30 -17.16 -17.50 7.74
N ALA A 31 -16.79 -17.64 9.01
CA ALA A 31 -17.47 -18.50 9.98
C ALA A 31 -18.53 -17.78 10.84
N ALA A 32 -18.54 -16.44 10.86
CA ALA A 32 -19.40 -15.63 11.74
C ALA A 32 -20.69 -15.10 11.07
N VAL A 33 -20.87 -15.30 9.76
CA VAL A 33 -22.11 -14.90 9.05
C VAL A 33 -23.16 -16.02 9.19
N PRO A 34 -24.38 -15.75 9.72
CA PRO A 34 -25.43 -16.76 9.76
C PRO A 34 -25.96 -17.01 8.34
N VAL A 35 -25.52 -18.11 7.74
CA VAL A 35 -26.02 -18.56 6.44
C VAL A 35 -27.40 -19.17 6.61
N GLY A 36 -28.43 -18.34 6.45
CA GLY A 36 -29.79 -18.79 6.14
C GLY A 36 -29.89 -19.26 4.69
N ALA A 37 -29.23 -20.37 4.36
CA ALA A 37 -29.49 -21.16 3.15
C ALA A 37 -28.80 -22.52 3.28
N THR A 38 -29.57 -23.59 3.20
CA THR A 38 -29.07 -24.98 3.22
C THR A 38 -27.99 -25.20 2.16
N PRO A 39 -26.78 -25.67 2.51
CA PRO A 39 -25.77 -26.01 1.52
C PRO A 39 -26.06 -27.40 0.94
N VAL A 40 -26.23 -27.45 -0.38
CA VAL A 40 -26.08 -28.69 -1.14
C VAL A 40 -24.59 -29.01 -1.21
N ALA A 41 -24.18 -30.12 -0.61
CA ALA A 41 -22.78 -30.57 -0.60
C ALA A 41 -22.31 -30.93 -2.02
N PRO A 42 -21.14 -30.46 -2.50
CA PRO A 42 -20.50 -31.09 -3.63
C PRO A 42 -19.79 -32.36 -3.15
N ALA A 43 -20.05 -33.46 -3.86
CA ALA A 43 -19.45 -34.76 -3.62
C ALA A 43 -17.93 -34.71 -3.74
N ARG A 44 -17.23 -35.26 -2.74
CA ARG A 44 -15.81 -35.59 -2.84
C ARG A 44 -15.63 -36.72 -3.85
N VAL A 45 -14.98 -36.44 -4.97
CA VAL A 45 -14.42 -37.47 -5.84
C VAL A 45 -12.91 -37.52 -5.58
N HIS A 46 -12.45 -38.61 -4.96
CA HIS A 46 -11.05 -39.01 -5.04
C HIS A 46 -10.76 -39.44 -6.49
N ALA A 47 -9.75 -38.85 -7.12
CA ALA A 47 -9.16 -39.36 -8.36
C ALA A 47 -7.67 -39.68 -8.12
N PRO A 48 -7.16 -40.80 -8.67
CA PRO A 48 -5.86 -41.36 -8.33
C PRO A 48 -4.70 -40.72 -9.10
N ALA A 49 -3.48 -40.99 -8.65
CA ALA A 49 -2.23 -40.60 -9.30
C ALA A 49 -2.13 -41.12 -10.76
N GLY A 50 -1.71 -40.24 -11.68
CA GLY A 50 -1.11 -40.61 -12.96
C GLY A 50 -1.69 -39.94 -14.20
N THR A 51 -1.05 -38.86 -14.67
CA THR A 51 -0.54 -38.64 -16.06
C THR A 51 0.07 -37.22 -16.15
N PRO A 52 1.13 -37.00 -16.94
CA PRO A 52 1.79 -35.70 -17.01
C PRO A 52 0.85 -34.69 -17.66
N ALA A 53 0.85 -33.46 -17.15
CA ALA A 53 0.14 -32.35 -17.76
C ALA A 53 0.58 -32.18 -19.23
N PRO A 54 -0.33 -31.92 -20.17
CA PRO A 54 0.06 -31.59 -21.53
C PRO A 54 0.95 -30.34 -21.51
N SER A 55 2.01 -30.35 -22.32
CA SER A 55 2.86 -29.16 -22.54
C SER A 55 1.96 -27.95 -22.81
N PRO A 56 2.15 -26.82 -22.11
CA PRO A 56 1.42 -25.62 -22.42
C PRO A 56 1.74 -25.26 -23.88
N GLY A 57 0.73 -25.25 -24.75
CA GLY A 57 0.85 -24.51 -25.99
C GLY A 57 1.28 -23.09 -25.62
N ALA A 58 2.36 -22.60 -26.23
CA ALA A 58 2.91 -21.28 -25.94
C ALA A 58 1.78 -20.24 -25.96
N LEU A 59 1.45 -19.72 -24.78
CA LEU A 59 0.68 -18.48 -24.69
C LEU A 59 1.44 -17.44 -25.52
N PRO A 60 0.76 -16.54 -26.25
CA PRO A 60 1.47 -15.46 -26.93
C PRO A 60 2.30 -14.73 -25.87
N GLU A 61 3.61 -14.77 -26.06
CA GLU A 61 4.58 -14.19 -25.15
C GLU A 61 4.20 -12.72 -24.93
N ARG A 62 3.99 -12.31 -23.68
CA ARG A 62 3.65 -10.91 -23.40
C ARG A 62 4.85 -10.05 -23.83
N PRO A 63 4.61 -8.92 -24.51
CA PRO A 63 5.68 -8.04 -24.92
C PRO A 63 6.49 -7.57 -23.70
N ARG A 64 7.80 -7.41 -23.87
CA ARG A 64 8.71 -6.82 -22.87
C ARG A 64 8.22 -5.46 -22.37
N ASN A 65 7.45 -4.73 -23.18
CA ASN A 65 6.85 -3.43 -22.85
C ASN A 65 5.37 -3.48 -22.40
N ASP A 66 4.80 -4.63 -22.04
CA ASP A 66 3.37 -4.82 -21.72
C ASP A 66 2.80 -3.77 -20.75
N ARG A 67 3.51 -3.43 -19.67
CA ARG A 67 3.04 -2.40 -18.73
C ARG A 67 3.19 -0.98 -19.25
N TYR A 68 4.29 -0.68 -19.95
CA TYR A 68 4.40 0.65 -20.56
C TYR A 68 3.31 0.83 -21.62
N ALA A 69 2.97 -0.24 -22.34
CA ALA A 69 1.81 -0.30 -23.21
C ALA A 69 0.50 -0.09 -22.44
N GLN A 70 0.31 -0.75 -21.30
CA GLN A 70 -0.85 -0.53 -20.42
C GLN A 70 -0.95 0.91 -19.96
N GLN A 71 0.15 1.51 -19.49
CA GLN A 71 0.20 2.92 -19.08
C GLN A 71 -0.15 3.85 -20.23
N ILE A 72 0.36 3.58 -21.44
CA ILE A 72 0.01 4.35 -22.63
C ILE A 72 -1.49 4.28 -22.88
N VAL A 73 -2.05 3.07 -22.89
CA VAL A 73 -3.48 2.84 -23.12
C VAL A 73 -4.32 3.53 -22.03
N ASP A 74 -3.99 3.35 -20.75
CA ASP A 74 -4.72 3.93 -19.61
C ASP A 74 -4.72 5.46 -19.65
N ARG A 75 -3.57 6.09 -19.95
CA ARG A 75 -3.45 7.55 -20.00
C ARG A 75 -4.15 8.15 -21.21
N VAL A 76 -4.15 7.46 -22.35
CA VAL A 76 -4.92 7.85 -23.54
C VAL A 76 -6.42 7.71 -23.30
N HIS A 77 -6.84 6.70 -22.52
CA HIS A 77 -8.24 6.39 -22.21
C HIS A 77 -8.75 7.00 -20.89
N ALA A 78 -7.97 7.85 -20.22
CA ALA A 78 -8.36 8.45 -18.95
C ALA A 78 -9.65 9.30 -19.11
N GLY A 79 -10.69 8.97 -18.33
CA GLY A 79 -12.01 9.61 -18.44
C GLY A 79 -12.88 9.07 -19.58
N LEU A 80 -12.43 8.04 -20.31
CA LEU A 80 -13.14 7.38 -21.41
C LEU A 80 -13.43 5.91 -21.06
N ALA A 81 -13.93 5.15 -22.04
CA ALA A 81 -14.06 3.70 -21.90
C ALA A 81 -12.68 3.05 -21.69
N PRO A 82 -12.53 2.10 -20.76
CA PRO A 82 -11.25 1.42 -20.52
C PRO A 82 -10.68 0.80 -21.80
N GLY A 83 -9.36 0.84 -21.92
CA GLY A 83 -8.67 0.12 -22.99
C GLY A 83 -8.79 -1.40 -22.84
N THR A 84 -8.62 -2.11 -23.96
CA THR A 84 -8.70 -3.57 -24.03
C THR A 84 -7.32 -4.22 -24.01
N ASP A 85 -7.23 -5.45 -23.50
CA ASP A 85 -5.99 -6.24 -23.51
C ASP A 85 -5.38 -6.39 -24.91
N ALA A 86 -6.23 -6.44 -25.95
CA ALA A 86 -5.77 -6.49 -27.34
C ALA A 86 -5.03 -5.21 -27.78
N GLN A 87 -5.47 -4.04 -27.29
CA GLN A 87 -4.78 -2.78 -27.55
C GLN A 87 -3.44 -2.72 -26.81
N VAL A 88 -3.40 -3.20 -25.57
CA VAL A 88 -2.18 -3.28 -24.75
C VAL A 88 -1.16 -4.20 -25.43
N LEU A 89 -1.59 -5.38 -25.88
CA LEU A 89 -0.74 -6.32 -26.63
C LEU A 89 -0.18 -5.69 -27.92
N ALA A 90 -1.03 -5.01 -28.71
CA ALA A 90 -0.61 -4.38 -29.95
C ALA A 90 0.41 -3.26 -29.72
N VAL A 91 0.19 -2.41 -28.72
CA VAL A 91 1.13 -1.34 -28.33
C VAL A 91 2.44 -1.94 -27.83
N GLY A 92 2.38 -3.00 -27.00
CA GLY A 92 3.55 -3.70 -26.50
C GLY A 92 4.41 -4.28 -27.63
N GLN A 93 3.79 -4.95 -28.61
CA GLN A 93 4.50 -5.51 -29.77
C GLN A 93 5.21 -4.45 -30.62
N GLN A 94 4.59 -3.26 -30.78
CA GLN A 94 5.23 -2.16 -31.49
C GLN A 94 6.47 -1.66 -30.75
N LEU A 95 6.37 -1.47 -29.44
CA LEU A 95 7.50 -1.01 -28.61
C LEU A 95 8.63 -2.05 -28.57
N ASP A 96 8.29 -3.34 -28.50
CA ASP A 96 9.24 -4.45 -28.55
C ASP A 96 9.96 -4.58 -29.89
N GLY A 97 9.27 -4.21 -30.98
CA GLY A 97 9.83 -4.10 -32.33
C GLY A 97 10.72 -2.87 -32.54
N GLY A 98 10.96 -2.06 -31.50
CA GLY A 98 11.82 -0.88 -31.55
C GLY A 98 11.12 0.39 -32.04
N ALA A 99 9.78 0.43 -32.07
CA ALA A 99 9.06 1.66 -32.41
C ALA A 99 9.36 2.77 -31.41
N VAL A 100 9.49 4.00 -31.91
CA VAL A 100 9.67 5.19 -31.06
C VAL A 100 8.39 5.40 -30.24
N ALA A 101 8.52 5.39 -28.91
CA ALA A 101 7.38 5.42 -28.00
C ALA A 101 6.45 6.63 -28.21
N SER A 102 7.00 7.82 -28.44
CA SER A 102 6.19 9.00 -28.75
C SER A 102 5.43 8.87 -30.08
N THR A 103 5.93 8.12 -31.05
CA THR A 103 5.19 7.80 -32.28
C THR A 103 4.02 6.86 -31.99
N VAL A 104 4.23 5.84 -31.16
CA VAL A 104 3.18 4.90 -30.74
C VAL A 104 2.07 5.64 -29.98
N VAL A 105 2.41 6.51 -29.03
CA VAL A 105 1.43 7.33 -28.30
C VAL A 105 0.65 8.24 -29.25
N ALA A 106 1.33 8.92 -30.18
CA ALA A 106 0.66 9.78 -31.14
C ALA A 106 -0.33 8.99 -32.02
N GLN A 107 0.01 7.76 -32.41
CA GLN A 107 -0.92 6.88 -33.13
C GLN A 107 -2.14 6.52 -32.29
N GLN A 108 -1.96 6.20 -31.00
CA GLN A 108 -3.07 5.91 -30.09
C GLN A 108 -4.00 7.12 -29.92
N LEU A 109 -3.44 8.32 -29.70
CA LEU A 109 -4.21 9.56 -29.62
C LEU A 109 -5.04 9.80 -30.90
N LEU A 110 -4.50 9.45 -32.08
CA LEU A 110 -5.15 9.62 -33.39
C LEU A 110 -6.09 8.45 -33.78
N ALA A 111 -6.17 7.38 -33.00
CA ALA A 111 -6.91 6.17 -33.37
C ALA A 111 -8.37 6.13 -32.90
N ASP A 112 -8.79 7.03 -31.99
CA ASP A 112 -10.02 7.00 -31.15
C ASP A 112 -9.83 6.21 -29.83
N PRO A 113 -10.57 6.49 -28.72
CA PRO A 113 -11.64 7.50 -28.54
C PRO A 113 -11.16 8.91 -28.17
N TRP A 114 -9.90 9.08 -27.79
CA TRP A 114 -9.37 10.36 -27.28
C TRP A 114 -9.58 11.54 -28.24
N LEU A 115 -9.26 11.37 -29.53
CA LEU A 115 -9.42 12.43 -30.52
C LEU A 115 -10.89 12.83 -30.71
N SER A 116 -11.81 11.87 -30.64
CA SER A 116 -13.24 12.13 -30.78
C SER A 116 -13.76 13.01 -29.63
N ASP A 117 -13.39 12.68 -28.39
CA ASP A 117 -13.71 13.48 -27.22
C ASP A 117 -13.10 14.89 -27.33
N ARG A 118 -11.82 14.98 -27.71
CA ARG A 118 -11.12 16.26 -27.86
C ARG A 118 -11.72 17.16 -28.94
N ILE A 119 -12.18 16.60 -30.06
CA ILE A 119 -12.91 17.35 -31.10
C ILE A 119 -14.26 17.81 -30.54
N GLY A 120 -15.01 16.93 -29.88
CA GLY A 120 -16.29 17.24 -29.25
C GLY A 120 -16.22 18.41 -28.27
N ASP A 121 -15.25 18.38 -27.37
CA ASP A 121 -14.92 19.46 -26.43
C ASP A 121 -14.62 20.77 -27.15
N THR A 122 -13.90 20.70 -28.27
CA THR A 122 -13.55 21.88 -29.06
C THR A 122 -14.79 22.48 -29.72
N TYR A 123 -15.71 21.67 -30.24
CA TYR A 123 -17.03 22.13 -30.71
C TYR A 123 -17.82 22.81 -29.59
N GLN A 124 -17.88 22.19 -28.41
CA GLN A 124 -18.63 22.74 -27.28
C GLN A 124 -18.06 24.08 -26.81
N ARG A 125 -16.72 24.18 -26.67
CA ARG A 125 -16.04 25.42 -26.24
C ARG A 125 -16.18 26.57 -27.23
N TRP A 126 -16.05 26.29 -28.52
CA TRP A 126 -16.02 27.34 -29.55
C TRP A 126 -17.41 27.72 -30.08
N LEU A 127 -18.32 26.74 -30.18
CA LEU A 127 -19.58 26.90 -30.90
C LEU A 127 -20.81 26.66 -30.00
N GLY A 128 -20.61 26.25 -28.74
CA GLY A 128 -21.69 26.02 -27.77
C GLY A 128 -22.59 24.82 -28.09
N ARG A 129 -22.12 23.89 -28.94
CA ARG A 129 -22.87 22.70 -29.36
C ARG A 129 -21.93 21.50 -29.53
N GLY A 130 -22.50 20.30 -29.52
CA GLY A 130 -21.78 19.08 -29.91
C GLY A 130 -21.44 19.02 -31.40
N ALA A 131 -20.42 18.23 -31.72
CA ALA A 131 -20.06 17.88 -33.09
C ALA A 131 -21.15 17.00 -33.72
N ASP A 132 -21.61 17.34 -34.93
CA ASP A 132 -22.44 16.42 -35.71
C ASP A 132 -21.57 15.30 -36.31
N PRO A 133 -22.14 14.14 -36.68
CA PRO A 133 -21.35 13.00 -37.18
C PRO A 133 -20.48 13.32 -38.40
N SER A 134 -20.94 14.22 -39.27
CA SER A 134 -20.20 14.59 -40.49
C SER A 134 -19.00 15.50 -40.16
N GLY A 135 -19.19 16.44 -39.24
CA GLY A 135 -18.15 17.32 -38.72
C GLY A 135 -17.07 16.55 -37.96
N LEU A 136 -17.47 15.63 -37.08
CA LEU A 136 -16.55 14.76 -36.35
C LEU A 136 -15.70 13.93 -37.33
N ALA A 137 -16.33 13.26 -38.30
CA ALA A 137 -15.64 12.46 -39.30
C ALA A 137 -14.71 13.29 -40.20
N PHE A 138 -15.09 14.53 -40.52
CA PHE A 138 -14.25 15.45 -41.29
C PHE A 138 -12.95 15.78 -40.55
N TRP A 139 -13.05 16.16 -39.27
CA TRP A 139 -11.90 16.51 -38.46
C TRP A 139 -11.02 15.32 -38.13
N HIS A 140 -11.64 14.15 -37.95
CA HIS A 140 -10.91 12.91 -37.80
C HIS A 140 -9.99 12.62 -39.01
N ARG A 141 -10.49 12.77 -40.24
CA ARG A 141 -9.68 12.57 -41.46
C ARG A 141 -8.58 13.62 -41.60
N ARG A 142 -8.86 14.87 -41.24
CA ARG A 142 -7.88 15.96 -41.24
C ARG A 142 -6.75 15.68 -40.24
N ALA A 143 -7.07 15.28 -39.02
CA ALA A 143 -6.08 14.97 -37.99
C ALA A 143 -5.17 13.80 -38.41
N ARG A 144 -5.75 12.71 -38.93
CA ARG A 144 -4.99 11.56 -39.45
C ARG A 144 -4.11 11.91 -40.68
N SER A 145 -4.40 13.00 -41.38
CA SER A 145 -3.58 13.52 -42.50
C SER A 145 -2.61 14.64 -42.08
N GLY A 146 -2.41 14.85 -40.78
CA GLY A 146 -1.41 15.77 -40.24
C GLY A 146 -1.95 17.15 -39.85
N ALA A 147 -3.27 17.38 -39.92
CA ALA A 147 -3.84 18.59 -39.36
C ALA A 147 -3.75 18.60 -37.83
N THR A 148 -3.45 19.75 -37.26
CA THR A 148 -3.29 19.93 -35.81
C THR A 148 -4.60 20.34 -35.14
N LEU A 149 -4.74 20.10 -33.84
CA LEU A 149 -5.90 20.58 -33.07
C LEU A 149 -5.96 22.11 -33.05
N GLU A 150 -4.81 22.78 -33.15
CA GLU A 150 -4.71 24.22 -33.28
C GLU A 150 -5.28 24.72 -34.62
N GLN A 151 -5.14 23.96 -35.71
CA GLN A 151 -5.77 24.28 -36.99
C GLN A 151 -7.29 24.04 -36.96
N LEU A 152 -7.76 23.06 -36.19
CA LEU A 152 -9.18 22.89 -35.87
C LEU A 152 -9.72 24.12 -35.11
N GLU A 153 -9.06 24.52 -34.02
CA GLU A 153 -9.41 25.73 -33.26
C GLU A 153 -9.40 26.98 -34.16
N GLN A 154 -8.40 27.12 -35.04
CA GLN A 154 -8.33 28.24 -35.99
C GLN A 154 -9.52 28.26 -36.96
N ALA A 155 -9.92 27.10 -37.49
CA ALA A 155 -11.07 27.01 -38.39
C ALA A 155 -12.37 27.41 -37.70
N PHE A 156 -12.55 27.06 -36.42
CA PHE A 156 -13.71 27.48 -35.64
C PHE A 156 -13.65 28.95 -35.26
N ALA A 157 -12.48 29.44 -34.86
CA ALA A 157 -12.28 30.85 -34.55
C ALA A 157 -12.59 31.75 -35.75
N LEU A 158 -12.32 31.30 -36.98
CA LEU A 158 -12.58 32.06 -38.20
C LEU A 158 -13.95 31.78 -38.83
N SER A 159 -14.77 30.95 -38.18
CA SER A 159 -16.08 30.56 -38.70
C SER A 159 -17.12 31.70 -38.59
N PRO A 160 -18.12 31.74 -39.51
CA PRO A 160 -19.28 32.61 -39.35
C PRO A 160 -20.03 32.40 -38.03
N GLU A 161 -20.01 31.20 -37.47
CA GLU A 161 -20.62 30.84 -36.19
C GLU A 161 -19.93 31.58 -35.04
N ALA A 162 -18.60 31.53 -34.95
CA ALA A 162 -17.86 32.25 -33.90
C ALA A 162 -18.05 33.78 -34.01
N TRP A 163 -18.15 34.30 -35.23
CA TRP A 163 -18.49 35.71 -35.46
C TRP A 163 -19.88 36.08 -34.95
N ARG A 164 -20.88 35.23 -35.23
CA ARG A 164 -22.25 35.42 -34.75
C ARG A 164 -22.34 35.31 -33.22
N ALA A 165 -21.61 34.38 -32.61
CA ALA A 165 -21.55 34.24 -31.16
C ALA A 165 -20.99 35.50 -30.48
N GLY A 166 -20.05 36.19 -31.12
CA GLY A 166 -19.50 37.48 -30.65
C GLY A 166 -20.40 38.70 -30.94
N GLY A 167 -21.67 38.49 -31.27
CA GLY A 167 -22.60 39.57 -31.62
C GLY A 167 -22.23 40.31 -32.90
N GLN A 168 -21.39 39.71 -33.75
CA GLN A 168 -20.87 40.33 -34.98
C GLN A 168 -20.13 41.65 -34.74
N THR A 169 -19.40 41.73 -33.63
CA THR A 169 -18.54 42.87 -33.29
C THR A 169 -17.12 42.39 -32.99
N ASN A 170 -16.12 43.25 -33.22
CA ASN A 170 -14.74 42.93 -32.86
C ASN A 170 -14.58 42.75 -31.35
N ALA A 171 -15.24 43.58 -30.53
CA ALA A 171 -15.21 43.47 -29.07
C ALA A 171 -15.81 42.15 -28.55
N GLY A 172 -16.97 41.73 -29.07
CA GLY A 172 -17.58 40.46 -28.70
C GLY A 172 -16.82 39.25 -29.27
N TYR A 173 -16.20 39.39 -30.44
CA TYR A 173 -15.31 38.36 -30.99
C TYR A 173 -14.08 38.13 -30.11
N VAL A 174 -13.48 39.19 -29.55
CA VAL A 174 -12.38 39.08 -28.58
C VAL A 174 -12.83 38.28 -27.35
N ASP A 175 -14.02 38.53 -26.81
CA ASP A 175 -14.55 37.77 -25.66
C ASP A 175 -14.73 36.28 -25.98
N VAL A 176 -15.26 35.94 -27.16
CA VAL A 176 -15.44 34.55 -27.62
C VAL A 176 -14.10 33.84 -27.69
N VAL A 177 -13.10 34.45 -28.33
CA VAL A 177 -11.77 33.87 -28.49
C VAL A 177 -11.07 33.69 -27.15
N TYR A 178 -11.14 34.68 -26.25
CA TYR A 178 -10.56 34.57 -24.91
C TYR A 178 -11.25 33.48 -24.08
N THR A 179 -12.58 33.43 -24.08
CA THR A 179 -13.34 32.42 -23.33
C THR A 179 -13.05 31.01 -23.83
N ALA A 180 -13.03 30.79 -25.14
CA ALA A 180 -12.80 29.46 -25.72
C ALA A 180 -11.36 28.95 -25.49
N MET A 181 -10.35 29.86 -25.50
CA MET A 181 -8.94 29.49 -25.39
C MET A 181 -8.40 29.52 -23.95
N LEU A 182 -8.93 30.42 -23.13
CA LEU A 182 -8.45 30.73 -21.79
C LEU A 182 -9.53 30.53 -20.71
N GLY A 183 -10.73 30.06 -21.04
CA GLY A 183 -11.78 29.77 -20.06
C GLY A 183 -12.30 30.99 -19.31
N ALA A 184 -11.91 32.20 -19.72
CA ALA A 184 -12.32 33.46 -19.11
C ALA A 184 -12.30 34.56 -20.18
N PRO A 185 -13.18 35.58 -20.07
CA PRO A 185 -13.15 36.73 -20.96
C PRO A 185 -11.86 37.54 -20.79
N ALA A 186 -11.53 38.36 -21.79
CA ALA A 186 -10.41 39.28 -21.71
C ALA A 186 -10.62 40.30 -20.58
N ASP A 187 -9.54 40.67 -19.88
CA ASP A 187 -9.59 41.80 -18.97
C ASP A 187 -9.89 43.10 -19.75
N PRO A 188 -10.41 44.16 -19.10
CA PRO A 188 -10.83 45.38 -19.79
C PRO A 188 -9.74 46.03 -20.65
N GLN A 189 -8.47 45.98 -20.23
CA GLN A 189 -7.36 46.58 -20.96
C GLN A 189 -6.98 45.71 -22.17
N GLY A 190 -6.84 44.40 -21.98
CA GLY A 190 -6.59 43.44 -23.06
C GLY A 190 -7.68 43.48 -24.12
N LYS A 191 -8.96 43.58 -23.70
CA LYS A 191 -10.10 43.70 -24.60
C LYS A 191 -10.04 44.98 -25.44
N ALA A 192 -9.81 46.13 -24.80
CA ALA A 192 -9.69 47.41 -25.50
C ALA A 192 -8.53 47.41 -26.50
N TYR A 193 -7.38 46.87 -26.11
CA TYR A 193 -6.20 46.77 -26.96
C TYR A 193 -6.48 45.94 -28.23
N TRP A 194 -7.01 44.73 -28.10
CA TRP A 194 -7.27 43.88 -29.26
C TRP A 194 -8.41 44.38 -30.13
N THR A 195 -9.47 44.93 -29.52
CA THR A 195 -10.58 45.54 -30.26
C THR A 195 -10.07 46.68 -31.14
N GLY A 196 -9.28 47.61 -30.58
CA GLY A 196 -8.71 48.72 -31.33
C GLY A 196 -7.78 48.27 -32.47
N ARG A 197 -7.02 47.18 -32.28
CA ARG A 197 -6.19 46.61 -33.36
C ARG A 197 -7.00 45.98 -34.49
N LEU A 198 -8.10 45.29 -34.14
CA LEU A 198 -9.01 44.71 -35.13
C LEU A 198 -9.75 45.80 -35.91
N ASP A 199 -10.23 46.85 -35.23
CA ASP A 199 -10.84 48.03 -35.87
C ASP A 199 -9.83 48.77 -36.76
N GLY A 200 -8.55 48.79 -36.36
CA GLY A 200 -7.43 49.33 -37.12
C GLY A 200 -6.90 48.45 -38.26
N GLY A 201 -7.58 47.35 -38.60
CA GLY A 201 -7.27 46.52 -39.78
C GLY A 201 -6.42 45.27 -39.51
N THR A 202 -6.12 44.93 -38.25
CA THR A 202 -5.55 43.61 -37.92
C THR A 202 -6.59 42.54 -38.27
N THR A 203 -6.20 41.47 -38.96
CA THR A 203 -7.14 40.39 -39.29
C THR A 203 -7.48 39.56 -38.04
N ARG A 204 -8.69 39.00 -37.99
CA ARG A 204 -9.11 38.06 -36.93
C ARG A 204 -8.16 36.85 -36.83
N ASP A 205 -7.62 36.43 -37.96
CA ASP A 205 -6.61 35.38 -38.07
C ASP A 205 -5.26 35.76 -37.43
N ALA A 206 -4.77 36.98 -37.68
CA ALA A 206 -3.56 37.48 -37.03
C ALA A 206 -3.74 37.61 -35.51
N PHE A 207 -4.90 38.10 -35.05
CA PHE A 207 -5.26 38.15 -33.64
C PHE A 207 -5.29 36.74 -33.02
N PHE A 208 -6.03 35.80 -33.62
CA PHE A 208 -6.15 34.43 -33.12
C PHE A 208 -4.77 33.76 -33.02
N ARG A 209 -3.92 33.86 -34.04
CA ARG A 209 -2.56 33.30 -33.99
C ARG A 209 -1.72 33.89 -32.86
N GLY A 210 -1.86 35.19 -32.61
CA GLY A 210 -1.19 35.87 -31.50
C GLY A 210 -1.58 35.29 -30.14
N LEU A 211 -2.86 34.96 -29.94
CA LEU A 211 -3.32 34.34 -28.70
C LEU A 211 -3.00 32.84 -28.62
N LEU A 212 -3.12 32.12 -29.73
CA LEU A 212 -2.83 30.69 -29.85
C LEU A 212 -1.42 30.34 -29.39
N ARG A 213 -0.46 31.19 -29.73
CA ARG A 213 0.96 31.01 -29.37
C ARG A 213 1.39 31.86 -28.18
N SER A 214 0.45 32.45 -27.44
CA SER A 214 0.78 33.24 -26.24
C SER A 214 1.40 32.39 -25.13
N ASN A 215 2.27 32.99 -24.32
CA ASN A 215 2.87 32.34 -23.14
C ASN A 215 1.80 31.85 -22.14
N GLN A 216 0.70 32.59 -21.99
CA GLN A 216 -0.39 32.21 -21.09
C GLN A 216 -1.07 30.91 -21.55
N ARG A 217 -1.38 30.80 -22.85
CA ARG A 217 -1.96 29.57 -23.43
C ARG A 217 -0.97 28.41 -23.35
N ALA A 218 0.28 28.64 -23.74
CA ALA A 218 1.34 27.64 -23.70
C ALA A 218 1.55 27.09 -22.28
N THR A 219 1.62 27.96 -21.27
CA THR A 219 1.81 27.57 -19.87
C THR A 219 0.67 26.69 -19.37
N ARG A 220 -0.58 27.04 -19.70
CA ARG A 220 -1.75 26.24 -19.31
C ARG A 220 -1.77 24.87 -19.99
N LEU A 221 -1.50 24.84 -21.30
CA LEU A 221 -1.46 23.59 -22.05
C LEU A 221 -0.36 22.66 -21.50
N VAL A 222 0.84 23.20 -21.27
CA VAL A 222 1.98 22.41 -20.76
C VAL A 222 1.68 21.88 -19.35
N ARG A 223 1.14 22.69 -18.43
CA ARG A 223 0.78 22.21 -17.09
C ARG A 223 -0.24 21.07 -17.14
N ALA A 224 -1.33 21.24 -17.91
CA ALA A 224 -2.34 20.21 -18.08
C ALA A 224 -1.78 18.94 -18.74
N ALA A 225 -0.84 19.09 -19.68
CA ALA A 225 -0.17 17.96 -20.32
C ALA A 225 0.69 17.14 -19.33
N TYR A 226 1.42 17.81 -18.44
CA TYR A 226 2.19 17.15 -17.37
C TYR A 226 1.25 16.44 -16.37
N GLU A 227 0.17 17.08 -15.94
CA GLU A 227 -0.78 16.45 -15.00
C GLU A 227 -1.46 15.23 -15.63
N SER A 228 -1.93 15.34 -16.87
CA SER A 228 -2.66 14.25 -17.54
C SER A 228 -1.76 13.08 -17.96
N MET A 229 -0.58 13.36 -18.53
CA MET A 229 0.30 12.32 -19.08
C MET A 229 1.31 11.78 -18.06
N LEU A 230 1.77 12.64 -17.14
CA LEU A 230 2.83 12.35 -16.18
C LEU A 230 2.34 12.34 -14.72
N GLY A 231 1.07 12.69 -14.44
CA GLY A 231 0.53 12.63 -13.07
C GLY A 231 1.18 13.60 -12.07
N ARG A 232 1.94 14.59 -12.54
CA ARG A 232 2.64 15.57 -11.68
C ARG A 232 2.66 16.96 -12.29
N ALA A 233 2.99 17.96 -11.50
CA ALA A 233 3.27 19.31 -12.01
C ALA A 233 4.60 19.35 -12.79
N ALA A 234 4.65 20.23 -13.80
CA ALA A 234 5.89 20.54 -14.51
C ALA A 234 6.86 21.31 -13.58
N ASP A 235 8.11 20.85 -13.50
CA ASP A 235 9.18 21.61 -12.85
C ASP A 235 9.51 22.88 -13.67
N PRO A 236 10.20 23.88 -13.08
CA PRO A 236 10.47 25.15 -13.77
C PRO A 236 11.18 24.99 -15.11
N SER A 237 12.09 24.02 -15.23
CA SER A 237 12.88 23.79 -16.44
C SER A 237 12.06 23.10 -17.54
N GLY A 238 11.32 22.06 -17.18
CA GLY A 238 10.41 21.34 -18.06
C GLY A 238 9.29 22.24 -18.57
N LEU A 239 8.74 23.09 -17.70
CA LEU A 239 7.73 24.09 -18.07
C LEU A 239 8.31 25.10 -19.07
N ALA A 240 9.45 25.72 -18.77
CA ALA A 240 10.07 26.72 -19.64
C ALA A 240 10.41 26.16 -21.02
N SER A 241 11.01 24.96 -21.07
CA SER A 241 11.40 24.30 -22.32
C SER A 241 10.20 23.96 -23.20
N ASN A 242 9.16 23.34 -22.64
CA ASN A 242 7.98 22.96 -23.41
C ASN A 242 7.14 24.17 -23.83
N VAL A 243 7.06 25.21 -22.99
CA VAL A 243 6.44 26.49 -23.35
C VAL A 243 7.16 27.13 -24.54
N ALA A 244 8.50 27.18 -24.52
CA ALA A 244 9.28 27.74 -25.62
C ALA A 244 9.08 26.96 -26.93
N ARG A 245 9.04 25.61 -26.87
CA ARG A 245 8.78 24.76 -28.05
C ARG A 245 7.38 24.99 -28.62
N TYR A 246 6.37 25.06 -27.77
CA TYR A 246 4.99 25.32 -28.21
C TYR A 246 4.81 26.74 -28.78
N HIS A 247 5.40 27.74 -28.12
CA HIS A 247 5.40 29.14 -28.57
C HIS A 247 6.04 29.28 -29.96
N ALA A 248 7.18 28.61 -30.18
CA ALA A 248 7.90 28.63 -31.46
C ALA A 248 7.27 27.74 -32.55
N ALA A 249 6.06 27.20 -32.33
CA ALA A 249 5.39 26.26 -33.23
C ALA A 249 6.23 25.01 -33.60
N ARG A 250 7.20 24.65 -32.74
CA ARG A 250 7.98 23.41 -32.85
C ARG A 250 7.30 22.23 -32.15
N SER A 251 6.15 22.48 -31.54
CA SER A 251 5.27 21.50 -30.91
C SER A 251 3.80 21.94 -31.07
N ASN A 252 2.92 20.97 -31.12
CA ASN A 252 1.47 21.07 -31.02
C ASN A 252 0.96 20.18 -29.87
N GLU A 253 -0.31 20.29 -29.53
CA GLU A 253 -0.93 19.55 -28.42
C GLU A 253 -0.67 18.04 -28.49
N ILE A 254 -0.91 17.38 -29.63
CA ILE A 254 -0.69 15.93 -29.78
C ILE A 254 0.78 15.59 -29.60
N THR A 255 1.70 16.31 -30.24
CA THR A 255 3.14 16.04 -30.13
C THR A 255 3.69 16.33 -28.73
N LEU A 256 3.08 17.25 -27.99
CA LEU A 256 3.41 17.52 -26.59
C LEU A 256 2.98 16.35 -25.70
N LEU A 257 1.72 15.92 -25.80
CA LEU A 257 1.20 14.80 -25.02
C LEU A 257 1.97 13.50 -25.33
N ALA A 258 2.15 13.22 -26.61
CA ALA A 258 2.91 12.07 -27.08
C ALA A 258 4.39 12.13 -26.70
N GLY A 259 4.99 13.33 -26.68
CA GLY A 259 6.36 13.52 -26.23
C GLY A 259 6.53 13.27 -24.72
N LEU A 260 5.56 13.68 -23.91
CA LEU A 260 5.58 13.46 -22.45
C LEU A 260 5.31 11.99 -22.12
N LEU A 261 4.21 11.40 -22.58
CA LEU A 261 3.88 10.00 -22.30
C LEU A 261 4.84 9.02 -23.01
N GLY A 262 5.47 9.45 -24.11
CA GLY A 262 6.53 8.75 -24.83
C GLY A 262 7.93 8.88 -24.22
N SER A 263 8.09 9.66 -23.15
CA SER A 263 9.41 9.98 -22.58
C SER A 263 9.97 8.84 -21.72
N SER A 264 11.29 8.86 -21.50
CA SER A 264 11.95 7.99 -20.51
C SER A 264 11.42 8.22 -19.10
N GLU A 265 10.96 9.45 -18.80
CA GLU A 265 10.28 9.75 -17.56
C GLU A 265 8.97 8.97 -17.48
N ALA A 266 8.05 9.11 -18.45
CA ALA A 266 6.79 8.35 -18.48
C ALA A 266 7.02 6.84 -18.37
N ARG A 267 7.96 6.33 -19.17
CA ARG A 267 8.37 4.91 -19.15
C ARG A 267 8.96 4.50 -17.79
N GLY A 268 9.62 5.44 -17.13
CA GLY A 268 10.25 5.30 -15.82
C GLY A 268 9.47 5.98 -14.70
N GLN A 269 8.14 6.18 -14.83
CA GLN A 269 7.28 6.71 -13.76
C GLN A 269 7.04 5.64 -12.68
N GLY A 270 8.19 5.28 -12.10
CA GLY A 270 8.51 4.73 -10.80
C GLY A 270 8.13 3.29 -10.50
N CYS A 271 7.81 2.47 -11.50
CA CYS A 271 8.09 1.06 -11.31
C CYS A 271 9.59 0.82 -11.37
N ASP A 272 10.10 -0.04 -10.50
CA ASP A 272 11.44 -0.59 -10.71
C ASP A 272 11.45 -1.33 -12.07
N ALA A 273 12.45 -1.06 -12.90
CA ALA A 273 12.60 -1.74 -14.18
C ALA A 273 12.94 -3.23 -13.99
N PHE A 274 13.35 -3.64 -12.78
CA PHE A 274 13.60 -5.04 -12.43
C PHE A 274 12.35 -5.91 -12.56
N ASP A 275 11.16 -5.35 -12.29
CA ASP A 275 9.89 -6.04 -12.53
C ASP A 275 8.89 -5.12 -13.26
N PRO A 276 8.75 -5.27 -14.58
CA PRO A 276 7.87 -4.41 -15.33
C PRO A 276 6.39 -4.69 -15.10
N ALA A 277 5.95 -5.77 -14.42
CA ALA A 277 4.51 -6.01 -14.22
C ALA A 277 4.00 -5.57 -12.84
N LEU A 278 4.85 -5.57 -11.80
CA LEU A 278 4.49 -5.16 -10.44
C LEU A 278 5.47 -4.12 -9.90
N CYS A 279 5.02 -2.86 -9.86
CA CYS A 279 5.79 -1.65 -9.56
C CYS A 279 6.47 -1.66 -8.19
N LEU A 280 5.88 -2.38 -7.23
CA LEU A 280 6.41 -2.51 -5.88
C LEU A 280 7.56 -3.52 -5.82
N LEU A 281 7.73 -4.37 -6.83
CA LEU A 281 8.76 -5.40 -6.82
C LEU A 281 10.10 -4.89 -7.38
N PRO A 282 11.23 -5.37 -6.82
CA PRO A 282 11.29 -6.20 -5.61
C PRO A 282 10.84 -5.42 -4.37
N PHE A 283 10.13 -6.09 -3.46
CA PHE A 283 9.60 -5.49 -2.22
C PHE A 283 10.12 -6.25 -1.01
N PRO A 284 10.50 -5.61 0.11
CA PRO A 284 10.69 -4.18 0.28
C PRO A 284 11.90 -3.68 -0.51
N SER A 285 11.99 -2.37 -0.74
CA SER A 285 13.12 -1.77 -1.47
C SER A 285 13.29 -0.31 -1.11
N ASP A 286 14.54 0.13 -0.88
CA ASP A 286 14.86 1.54 -0.64
C ASP A 286 14.54 2.43 -1.86
N ARG A 287 14.33 1.84 -3.04
CA ARG A 287 13.82 2.55 -4.22
C ARG A 287 12.42 3.12 -4.02
N LEU A 288 11.66 2.56 -3.07
CA LEU A 288 10.33 2.97 -2.66
C LEU A 288 10.37 3.92 -1.45
N THR A 289 11.52 4.54 -1.19
CA THR A 289 11.72 5.53 -0.12
C THR A 289 12.21 6.85 -0.70
N VAL A 290 12.16 7.89 0.12
CA VAL A 290 12.83 9.17 -0.10
C VAL A 290 13.77 9.46 1.06
N ALA A 291 14.82 10.24 0.82
CA ALA A 291 15.68 10.71 1.89
C ALA A 291 14.90 11.66 2.82
N ASP A 292 15.02 11.45 4.13
CA ASP A 292 14.44 12.28 5.16
C ASP A 292 15.37 12.35 6.37
N ALA A 293 16.15 13.42 6.49
CA ALA A 293 17.11 13.59 7.58
C ALA A 293 16.46 13.80 8.95
N ALA A 294 15.13 13.96 9.03
CA ALA A 294 14.41 14.08 10.30
C ALA A 294 14.06 12.72 10.92
N THR A 295 14.24 11.60 10.19
CA THR A 295 13.98 10.25 10.72
C THR A 295 15.28 9.59 11.19
N ALA A 296 15.15 8.59 12.07
CA ALA A 296 16.30 7.88 12.63
C ALA A 296 17.12 7.13 11.56
N THR A 297 16.45 6.62 10.52
CA THR A 297 17.07 5.89 9.40
C THR A 297 17.57 6.82 8.29
N GLY A 298 17.27 8.12 8.34
CA GLY A 298 17.52 9.05 7.24
C GLY A 298 16.61 8.84 6.03
N ARG A 299 15.58 7.99 6.14
CA ARG A 299 14.67 7.62 5.06
C ARG A 299 13.21 7.70 5.49
N ARG A 300 12.33 7.82 4.50
CA ARG A 300 10.88 7.72 4.66
C ARG A 300 10.27 6.90 3.53
N VAL A 301 9.40 5.96 3.86
CA VAL A 301 8.64 5.18 2.88
C VAL A 301 7.80 6.12 2.00
N SER A 302 7.80 5.88 0.70
CA SER A 302 7.16 6.74 -0.31
C SER A 302 6.50 5.90 -1.40
N LEU A 303 5.54 5.08 -0.98
CA LEU A 303 4.68 4.31 -1.86
C LEU A 303 3.70 5.24 -2.56
N LYS A 304 3.53 5.06 -3.87
CA LYS A 304 2.55 5.82 -4.64
C LYS A 304 1.25 5.05 -4.76
N ARG A 305 0.12 5.75 -4.60
CA ARG A 305 -1.22 5.14 -4.66
C ARG A 305 -1.44 4.39 -5.97
N GLU A 306 -0.96 4.91 -7.08
CA GLU A 306 -1.06 4.28 -8.40
C GLU A 306 -0.29 2.95 -8.52
N TRP A 307 0.64 2.64 -7.60
CA TRP A 307 1.39 1.39 -7.57
C TRP A 307 0.81 0.37 -6.61
N MET A 308 -0.03 0.82 -5.68
CA MET A 308 -0.64 -0.04 -4.69
C MET A 308 -1.60 -1.05 -5.34
N PRO A 309 -1.73 -2.25 -4.76
CA PRO A 309 -2.73 -3.23 -5.17
C PRO A 309 -4.14 -2.62 -5.18
N ALA A 310 -4.97 -3.09 -6.10
CA ALA A 310 -6.39 -2.76 -6.13
C ALA A 310 -7.21 -3.93 -5.60
N ASN A 311 -8.28 -3.65 -4.86
CA ASN A 311 -9.29 -4.66 -4.55
C ASN A 311 -10.09 -5.06 -5.81
N VAL A 312 -10.99 -6.04 -5.70
CA VAL A 312 -11.85 -6.50 -6.82
C VAL A 312 -12.76 -5.41 -7.40
N GLY A 313 -13.01 -4.34 -6.64
CA GLY A 313 -13.76 -3.16 -7.09
C GLY A 313 -12.90 -2.10 -7.78
N GLY A 314 -11.59 -2.32 -7.91
CA GLY A 314 -10.65 -1.38 -8.52
C GLY A 314 -10.11 -0.29 -7.57
N THR A 315 -10.51 -0.28 -6.30
CA THR A 315 -10.00 0.67 -5.30
C THR A 315 -8.56 0.32 -4.94
N LYS A 316 -7.63 1.23 -5.24
CA LYS A 316 -6.22 1.11 -4.82
C LYS A 316 -6.05 1.48 -3.35
N VAL A 317 -5.23 0.69 -2.65
CA VAL A 317 -4.86 0.96 -1.25
C VAL A 317 -4.30 2.37 -1.12
N ASP A 318 -4.77 3.11 -0.12
CA ASP A 318 -4.19 4.38 0.28
C ASP A 318 -2.90 4.14 1.08
N PRO A 319 -1.72 4.52 0.57
CA PRO A 319 -0.46 4.27 1.26
C PRO A 319 -0.14 5.29 2.36
N THR A 320 -1.01 6.27 2.64
CA THR A 320 -0.71 7.36 3.58
C THR A 320 -0.18 6.85 4.93
N GLU A 321 -0.81 5.84 5.50
CA GLU A 321 -0.39 5.25 6.77
C GLU A 321 0.89 4.40 6.71
N TRP A 322 1.27 3.90 5.52
CA TRP A 322 2.55 3.24 5.33
C TRP A 322 3.68 4.24 5.09
N ASN A 323 3.39 5.37 4.45
CA ASN A 323 4.35 6.41 4.11
C ASN A 323 4.82 7.25 5.31
N ARG A 324 4.22 7.07 6.49
CA ARG A 324 4.76 7.65 7.73
C ARG A 324 5.99 6.91 8.25
N ASN A 325 6.21 5.66 7.83
CA ASN A 325 7.27 4.82 8.36
C ASN A 325 8.64 5.27 7.83
N ASP A 326 9.66 5.16 8.67
CA ASP A 326 11.06 5.47 8.32
C ASP A 326 11.83 4.26 7.75
N GLY A 327 11.13 3.14 7.57
CA GLY A 327 11.65 1.94 6.93
C GLY A 327 10.55 0.89 6.79
N PHE A 328 10.94 -0.32 6.43
CA PHE A 328 10.04 -1.46 6.27
C PHE A 328 9.96 -2.32 7.54
N SER A 329 8.95 -3.18 7.64
CA SER A 329 8.72 -4.01 8.83
C SER A 329 9.88 -4.98 9.09
N PRO A 330 10.30 -5.17 10.37
CA PRO A 330 11.26 -6.22 10.76
C PRO A 330 10.83 -7.65 10.39
N GLY A 331 9.52 -7.89 10.20
CA GLY A 331 8.98 -9.18 9.78
C GLY A 331 8.69 -9.28 8.28
N GLN A 332 9.13 -8.30 7.47
CA GLN A 332 8.79 -8.23 6.06
C GLN A 332 9.51 -9.32 5.25
N ALA A 333 8.76 -10.14 4.51
CA ALA A 333 9.37 -11.02 3.51
C ALA A 333 9.85 -10.21 2.30
N GLY A 334 11.02 -10.58 1.76
CA GLY A 334 11.45 -10.19 0.43
C GLY A 334 10.56 -10.86 -0.61
N LEU A 335 10.11 -10.10 -1.60
CA LEU A 335 9.19 -10.50 -2.65
C LEU A 335 9.80 -10.11 -3.99
N VAL A 336 9.85 -11.07 -4.90
CA VAL A 336 10.37 -10.88 -6.25
C VAL A 336 9.74 -11.90 -7.19
N ARG A 337 9.75 -11.64 -8.50
CA ARG A 337 9.42 -12.67 -9.49
C ARG A 337 10.68 -13.19 -10.15
N VAL A 338 10.75 -14.51 -10.25
CA VAL A 338 11.78 -15.22 -11.01
C VAL A 338 11.08 -16.26 -11.89
N PRO A 339 10.65 -15.87 -13.10
CA PRO A 339 9.90 -16.76 -13.97
C PRO A 339 10.66 -18.06 -14.28
N GLY A 340 10.03 -19.20 -14.01
CA GLY A 340 10.59 -20.52 -14.31
C GLY A 340 11.61 -21.05 -13.29
N ILE A 341 11.79 -20.39 -12.14
CA ILE A 341 12.65 -20.91 -11.07
C ILE A 341 12.17 -22.27 -10.56
N ASP A 342 13.11 -23.18 -10.38
CA ASP A 342 12.92 -24.39 -9.59
C ASP A 342 13.77 -24.28 -8.31
N LEU A 343 13.11 -24.27 -7.14
CA LEU A 343 13.78 -24.04 -5.85
C LEU A 343 14.75 -25.18 -5.50
N GLY A 344 14.38 -26.43 -5.81
CA GLY A 344 15.19 -27.59 -5.49
C GLY A 344 16.42 -27.67 -6.39
N GLN A 345 16.23 -27.45 -7.69
CA GLN A 345 17.32 -27.42 -8.67
C GLN A 345 18.27 -26.25 -8.43
N SER A 346 17.75 -25.07 -8.04
CA SER A 346 18.58 -23.92 -7.70
C SER A 346 19.37 -24.09 -6.40
N GLY A 347 18.96 -24.99 -5.50
CA GLY A 347 19.52 -25.11 -4.15
C GLY A 347 19.05 -24.00 -3.19
N ALA A 348 17.82 -23.52 -3.34
CA ALA A 348 17.26 -22.49 -2.46
C ALA A 348 17.10 -23.00 -1.02
N VAL A 349 17.31 -22.13 -0.03
CA VAL A 349 17.23 -22.48 1.41
C VAL A 349 15.81 -22.94 1.78
N PRO A 350 15.60 -24.21 2.17
CA PRO A 350 14.27 -24.73 2.44
C PRO A 350 13.87 -24.54 3.91
N LEU A 351 12.56 -24.64 4.19
CA LEU A 351 12.01 -24.49 5.54
C LEU A 351 12.46 -25.61 6.51
N ASP A 352 12.76 -26.80 6.00
CA ASP A 352 13.20 -27.95 6.79
C ASP A 352 14.72 -28.03 7.01
N ASP A 353 15.50 -27.13 6.39
CA ASP A 353 16.93 -26.94 6.64
C ASP A 353 17.30 -25.46 6.64
N LEU A 354 16.88 -24.76 7.70
CA LEU A 354 17.17 -23.34 7.89
C LEU A 354 18.67 -23.05 8.04
N GLY A 355 19.54 -24.05 8.24
CA GLY A 355 20.98 -23.85 8.39
C GLY A 355 21.68 -23.54 7.06
N ALA A 356 21.10 -23.97 5.94
CA ALA A 356 21.67 -23.81 4.60
C ALA A 356 21.82 -22.33 4.15
N TYR A 357 21.20 -21.37 4.83
CA TYR A 357 21.42 -19.93 4.56
C TYR A 357 22.89 -19.51 4.69
N ALA A 358 23.64 -20.21 5.56
CA ALA A 358 25.03 -19.92 5.85
C ALA A 358 25.98 -20.47 4.77
N ASP A 359 25.48 -21.31 3.86
CA ASP A 359 26.31 -21.95 2.84
C ASP A 359 26.93 -20.92 1.89
N ALA A 360 28.24 -21.04 1.66
CA ALA A 360 29.01 -20.08 0.89
C ALA A 360 28.52 -19.93 -0.56
N ASP A 361 27.89 -20.97 -1.11
CA ASP A 361 27.34 -21.07 -2.45
C ASP A 361 25.82 -20.88 -2.51
N ALA A 362 25.16 -20.54 -1.40
CA ALA A 362 23.70 -20.34 -1.40
C ALA A 362 23.28 -19.38 -2.53
N PRO A 363 22.28 -19.75 -3.36
CA PRO A 363 21.88 -19.02 -4.56
C PRO A 363 21.03 -17.78 -4.22
N ILE A 364 20.36 -17.80 -3.09
CA ILE A 364 19.48 -16.74 -2.60
C ILE A 364 19.90 -16.48 -1.16
N LEU A 365 20.28 -15.24 -0.88
CA LEU A 365 20.78 -14.84 0.42
C LEU A 365 20.41 -13.40 0.76
N ALA A 366 20.49 -13.08 2.05
CA ALA A 366 20.43 -11.72 2.55
C ALA A 366 21.65 -11.45 3.42
N ILE A 367 22.20 -10.24 3.35
CA ILE A 367 23.28 -9.78 4.24
C ILE A 367 22.88 -8.47 4.92
N ASP A 368 23.34 -8.28 6.15
CA ASP A 368 23.33 -6.97 6.79
C ASP A 368 24.43 -6.11 6.14
N ALA A 369 24.05 -4.96 5.56
CA ALA A 369 24.97 -4.10 4.83
C ALA A 369 26.03 -3.42 5.72
N ALA A 370 25.81 -3.36 7.04
CA ALA A 370 26.76 -2.77 7.98
C ALA A 370 27.82 -3.77 8.45
N THR A 371 27.46 -5.06 8.58
CA THR A 371 28.35 -6.10 9.12
C THR A 371 28.89 -7.05 8.04
N GLY A 372 28.20 -7.17 6.90
CA GLY A 372 28.47 -8.19 5.88
C GLY A 372 28.02 -9.60 6.29
N GLU A 373 27.43 -9.77 7.47
CA GLU A 373 26.98 -11.07 7.96
C GLU A 373 25.71 -11.52 7.24
N ARG A 374 25.62 -12.83 6.97
CA ARG A 374 24.43 -13.45 6.37
C ARG A 374 23.28 -13.46 7.36
N HIS A 375 22.10 -13.07 6.90
CA HIS A 375 20.88 -13.11 7.69
C HIS A 375 20.13 -14.43 7.49
N PRO A 376 19.64 -15.09 8.56
CA PRO A 376 18.84 -16.32 8.45
C PRO A 376 17.57 -16.12 7.62
N ILE A 377 17.45 -16.87 6.52
CA ILE A 377 16.29 -16.84 5.64
C ILE A 377 15.83 -18.26 5.26
N PHE A 378 14.62 -18.37 4.75
CA PHE A 378 14.18 -19.47 3.91
C PHE A 378 13.37 -18.96 2.73
N VAL A 379 13.24 -19.78 1.69
CA VAL A 379 12.66 -19.40 0.41
C VAL A 379 11.49 -20.29 0.06
N GLU A 380 10.39 -19.69 -0.42
CA GLU A 380 9.22 -20.42 -0.91
C GLU A 380 8.57 -19.71 -2.11
N LEU A 381 7.78 -20.45 -2.87
CA LEU A 381 6.95 -19.90 -3.94
C LEU A 381 5.52 -19.66 -3.45
N ASP A 382 4.85 -18.63 -3.98
CA ASP A 382 3.45 -18.38 -3.68
C ASP A 382 2.57 -19.56 -4.11
N ALA A 383 2.03 -20.28 -3.13
CA ALA A 383 1.15 -21.41 -3.34
C ALA A 383 -0.32 -21.01 -3.60
N ASN A 384 -0.68 -19.74 -3.40
CA ASN A 384 -2.08 -19.28 -3.47
C ASN A 384 -2.47 -18.74 -4.85
N ILE A 385 -1.50 -18.56 -5.76
CA ILE A 385 -1.78 -18.09 -7.10
C ILE A 385 -2.39 -19.22 -7.96
N PRO A 386 -3.46 -18.94 -8.74
CA PRO A 386 -4.08 -19.95 -9.60
C PRO A 386 -3.05 -20.63 -10.53
N ALA A 387 -3.19 -21.94 -10.74
CA ALA A 387 -2.24 -22.71 -11.55
C ALA A 387 -2.06 -22.16 -12.98
N ALA A 388 -3.10 -21.53 -13.55
CA ALA A 388 -3.03 -20.89 -14.86
C ALA A 388 -2.13 -19.64 -14.89
N ASP A 389 -1.92 -19.00 -13.74
CA ASP A 389 -1.18 -17.75 -13.60
C ASP A 389 0.22 -17.97 -12.98
N GLN A 390 0.49 -19.16 -12.41
CA GLN A 390 1.76 -19.49 -11.74
C GLN A 390 2.99 -19.20 -12.60
N ALA A 391 2.96 -19.64 -13.88
CA ALA A 391 4.08 -19.44 -14.79
C ALA A 391 4.41 -17.95 -15.06
N ARG A 392 3.48 -17.04 -14.76
CA ARG A 392 3.58 -15.60 -15.08
C ARG A 392 3.75 -14.72 -13.85
N ASP A 393 3.01 -15.03 -12.79
CA ASP A 393 2.76 -14.09 -11.68
C ASP A 393 3.13 -14.67 -10.31
N GLN A 394 3.63 -15.91 -10.24
CA GLN A 394 4.05 -16.52 -8.97
C GLN A 394 5.21 -15.75 -8.35
N LEU A 395 5.00 -15.30 -7.12
CA LEU A 395 6.03 -14.61 -6.34
C LEU A 395 6.95 -15.62 -5.66
N LEU A 396 8.22 -15.26 -5.57
CA LEU A 396 9.21 -15.85 -4.70
C LEU A 396 9.21 -15.07 -3.38
N TYR A 397 8.97 -15.75 -2.27
CA TYR A 397 9.09 -15.23 -0.92
C TYR A 397 10.48 -15.58 -0.36
N ILE A 398 11.17 -14.57 0.17
CA ILE A 398 12.42 -14.68 0.91
C ILE A 398 12.10 -14.26 2.34
N ARG A 399 11.89 -15.23 3.22
CA ARG A 399 11.37 -14.99 4.56
C ARG A 399 12.51 -14.92 5.57
N PRO A 400 12.55 -13.88 6.42
CA PRO A 400 13.44 -13.88 7.58
C PRO A 400 13.05 -15.02 8.53
N SER A 401 14.00 -15.86 8.94
CA SER A 401 13.80 -16.85 10.02
C SER A 401 13.93 -16.21 11.41
N VAL A 402 14.54 -15.03 11.47
CA VAL A 402 14.60 -14.12 12.62
C VAL A 402 14.32 -12.73 12.08
N ASN A 403 13.55 -11.91 12.81
CA ASN A 403 13.26 -10.53 12.39
C ASN A 403 14.54 -9.79 11.96
N TRP A 404 14.43 -8.97 10.92
CA TRP A 404 15.48 -8.05 10.53
C TRP A 404 15.76 -7.07 11.67
N GLU A 405 17.03 -6.69 11.86
CA GLU A 405 17.41 -5.76 12.93
C GLU A 405 16.85 -4.35 12.64
N GLU A 406 16.29 -3.71 13.66
CA GLU A 406 15.64 -2.41 13.54
C GLU A 406 16.65 -1.32 13.12
N GLY A 407 16.28 -0.46 12.16
CA GLY A 407 17.14 0.61 11.66
C GLY A 407 18.31 0.17 10.76
N HIS A 408 18.52 -1.14 10.58
CA HIS A 408 19.58 -1.66 9.72
C HIS A 408 19.18 -1.68 8.24
N ARG A 409 20.17 -1.72 7.35
CA ARG A 409 19.99 -1.90 5.91
C ARG A 409 20.40 -3.30 5.52
N TYR A 410 19.54 -4.02 4.81
CA TYR A 410 19.83 -5.36 4.31
C TYR A 410 19.90 -5.37 2.79
N VAL A 411 20.79 -6.19 2.25
CA VAL A 411 20.90 -6.47 0.80
C VAL A 411 20.43 -7.89 0.55
N ILE A 412 19.46 -8.07 -0.34
CA ILE A 412 19.06 -9.37 -0.85
C ILE A 412 19.76 -9.59 -2.19
N ALA A 413 20.41 -10.75 -2.35
CA ALA A 413 21.11 -11.14 -3.56
C ALA A 413 20.66 -12.53 -4.03
N LEU A 414 20.40 -12.61 -5.34
CA LEU A 414 20.05 -13.81 -6.07
C LEU A 414 21.14 -14.06 -7.11
N ARG A 415 21.65 -15.29 -7.21
CA ARG A 415 22.70 -15.73 -8.13
C ARG A 415 22.50 -17.17 -8.55
N ASN A 416 23.02 -17.55 -9.71
CA ASN A 416 23.08 -18.94 -10.18
C ASN A 416 21.73 -19.70 -10.10
N LEU A 417 20.62 -19.02 -10.44
CA LEU A 417 19.29 -19.62 -10.39
C LEU A 417 19.06 -20.56 -11.56
N GLU A 418 18.32 -21.64 -11.34
CA GLU A 418 18.10 -22.69 -12.34
C GLU A 418 16.61 -23.00 -12.54
N ARG A 419 16.29 -23.44 -13.77
CA ARG A 419 14.99 -24.02 -14.12
C ARG A 419 14.97 -25.51 -13.81
N ALA A 420 13.77 -26.11 -13.87
CA ALA A 420 13.59 -27.55 -13.62
C ALA A 420 14.37 -28.47 -14.59
N ASP A 421 14.83 -27.96 -15.74
CA ASP A 421 15.66 -28.69 -16.71
C ASP A 421 17.18 -28.52 -16.48
N GLY A 422 17.58 -27.81 -15.42
CA GLY A 422 18.97 -27.49 -15.09
C GLY A 422 19.57 -26.33 -15.90
N SER A 423 18.79 -25.64 -16.73
CA SER A 423 19.27 -24.45 -17.42
C SER A 423 19.32 -23.24 -16.48
N THR A 424 20.40 -22.45 -16.59
CA THR A 424 20.54 -21.20 -15.84
C THR A 424 19.48 -20.18 -16.26
N ILE A 425 18.98 -19.42 -15.29
CA ILE A 425 18.07 -18.30 -15.51
C ILE A 425 18.90 -17.02 -15.68
N GLU A 426 18.83 -16.46 -16.88
CA GLU A 426 19.51 -15.20 -17.20
C GLU A 426 18.96 -14.02 -16.39
N ALA A 427 19.86 -13.13 -15.98
CA ALA A 427 19.52 -11.91 -15.26
C ALA A 427 18.58 -11.01 -16.11
N PRO A 428 17.64 -10.27 -15.48
CA PRO A 428 16.81 -9.32 -16.21
C PRO A 428 17.67 -8.27 -16.92
N ALA A 429 17.34 -7.92 -18.16
CA ALA A 429 18.09 -6.92 -18.94
C ALA A 429 18.21 -5.56 -18.23
N SER A 430 17.19 -5.20 -17.44
CA SER A 430 17.17 -3.99 -16.62
C SER A 430 18.16 -4.02 -15.45
N PHE A 431 18.59 -5.21 -15.00
CA PHE A 431 19.65 -5.39 -14.01
C PHE A 431 21.03 -5.52 -14.66
N VAL A 432 21.13 -6.19 -15.81
CA VAL A 432 22.36 -6.37 -16.60
C VAL A 432 23.07 -5.04 -16.91
N GLN A 433 22.33 -3.98 -17.24
CA GLN A 433 22.92 -2.64 -17.47
C GLN A 433 23.65 -2.04 -16.24
N TYR A 434 23.28 -2.48 -15.03
CA TYR A 434 24.01 -2.16 -13.81
C TYR A 434 25.13 -3.17 -13.61
N ARG A 435 24.84 -4.47 -13.62
CA ARG A 435 25.82 -5.54 -13.36
C ARG A 435 27.01 -5.52 -14.34
N ASP A 436 26.79 -5.26 -15.62
CA ASP A 436 27.81 -5.42 -16.66
C ASP A 436 28.33 -4.08 -17.21
N GLY A 437 27.75 -2.96 -16.79
CA GLY A 437 28.18 -1.61 -17.18
C GLY A 437 27.78 -1.18 -18.60
N ASP A 438 26.91 -1.94 -19.29
CA ASP A 438 26.44 -1.61 -20.65
C ASP A 438 25.24 -0.63 -20.61
N SER A 439 25.43 0.58 -21.16
CA SER A 439 24.39 1.62 -21.28
C SER A 439 23.71 1.68 -22.65
N GLY A 440 24.06 0.77 -23.57
CA GLY A 440 23.71 0.84 -25.00
C GLY A 440 22.21 0.88 -25.31
N GLN A 441 21.35 0.47 -24.37
CA GLN A 441 19.88 0.56 -24.44
C GLN A 441 19.23 0.86 -23.07
N ALA A 442 19.73 1.84 -22.33
CA ALA A 442 19.26 2.18 -20.99
C ALA A 442 17.73 2.43 -20.90
N PHE A 443 17.06 1.77 -19.95
CA PHE A 443 15.64 1.96 -19.64
C PHE A 443 15.46 2.91 -18.44
N GLY A 444 14.85 4.09 -18.65
CA GLY A 444 14.60 5.05 -17.58
C GLY A 444 15.86 5.84 -17.16
N ASP A 445 15.90 6.33 -15.91
CA ASP A 445 17.01 7.12 -15.37
C ASP A 445 18.10 6.24 -14.73
N VAL A 446 18.66 5.33 -15.54
CA VAL A 446 19.67 4.33 -15.14
C VAL A 446 20.89 5.01 -14.53
N GLU A 447 21.33 6.12 -15.11
CA GLU A 447 22.53 6.83 -14.66
C GLU A 447 22.33 7.52 -13.31
N ALA A 448 21.11 7.98 -12.98
CA ALA A 448 20.84 8.48 -11.63
C ALA A 448 20.89 7.39 -10.55
N ARG A 449 20.50 6.15 -10.87
CA ARG A 449 20.56 5.01 -9.93
C ARG A 449 21.94 4.35 -9.87
N ARG A 450 22.77 4.50 -10.90
CA ARG A 450 24.07 3.83 -11.02
C ARG A 450 24.96 3.99 -9.77
N PRO A 451 25.16 5.18 -9.18
CA PRO A 451 26.00 5.32 -7.98
C PRO A 451 25.53 4.45 -6.80
N HIS A 452 24.20 4.33 -6.61
CA HIS A 452 23.63 3.47 -5.58
C HIS A 452 23.90 1.99 -5.87
N MET A 453 23.72 1.55 -7.12
CA MET A 453 23.99 0.17 -7.51
C MET A 453 25.47 -0.20 -7.38
N GLU A 454 26.38 0.71 -7.74
CA GLU A 454 27.83 0.49 -7.54
C GLU A 454 28.18 0.38 -6.05
N SER A 455 27.55 1.17 -5.17
CA SER A 455 27.70 1.01 -3.71
C SER A 455 27.14 -0.33 -3.21
N LEU A 456 26.01 -0.79 -3.76
CA LEU A 456 25.43 -2.09 -3.44
C LEU A 456 26.36 -3.22 -3.86
N PHE A 457 26.94 -3.17 -5.07
CA PHE A 457 27.89 -4.19 -5.54
C PHE A 457 29.17 -4.22 -4.70
N ALA A 458 29.72 -3.06 -4.33
CA ALA A 458 30.87 -3.00 -3.43
C ALA A 458 30.58 -3.68 -2.08
N THR A 459 29.38 -3.47 -1.52
CA THR A 459 28.94 -4.12 -0.27
C THR A 459 28.88 -5.65 -0.43
N LEU A 460 28.37 -6.14 -1.57
CA LEU A 460 28.31 -7.57 -1.86
C LEU A 460 29.70 -8.19 -2.08
N GLU A 461 30.58 -7.50 -2.79
CA GLU A 461 31.96 -7.94 -3.02
C GLU A 461 32.75 -8.05 -1.70
N GLU A 462 32.59 -7.09 -0.79
CA GLU A 462 33.17 -7.14 0.57
C GLU A 462 32.67 -8.34 1.38
N ALA A 463 31.44 -8.79 1.13
CA ALA A 463 30.85 -10.00 1.72
C ALA A 463 31.18 -11.30 0.93
N GLY A 464 32.05 -11.23 -0.08
CA GLY A 464 32.48 -12.39 -0.87
C GLY A 464 31.45 -12.87 -1.91
N ILE A 465 30.59 -11.98 -2.40
CA ILE A 465 29.57 -12.27 -3.40
C ILE A 465 29.94 -11.55 -4.70
N ASP A 466 30.34 -12.34 -5.71
CA ASP A 466 30.81 -11.79 -6.98
C ASP A 466 29.67 -11.17 -7.80
N ARG A 467 29.91 -9.94 -8.28
CA ARG A 467 28.98 -9.18 -9.12
C ARG A 467 28.55 -9.94 -10.37
N ALA A 468 29.45 -10.71 -10.98
CA ALA A 468 29.21 -11.43 -12.24
C ALA A 468 28.15 -12.55 -12.10
N ASP A 469 28.03 -13.13 -10.91
CA ASP A 469 27.13 -14.26 -10.66
C ASP A 469 25.68 -13.83 -10.43
N LEU A 470 25.46 -12.53 -10.20
CA LEU A 470 24.17 -11.99 -9.79
C LEU A 470 23.12 -12.12 -10.91
N TYR A 471 22.00 -12.76 -10.56
CA TYR A 471 20.73 -12.66 -11.29
C TYR A 471 20.05 -11.33 -10.98
N LEU A 472 19.96 -10.97 -9.69
CA LEU A 472 19.35 -9.72 -9.21
C LEU A 472 19.85 -9.41 -7.80
N ALA A 473 20.00 -8.12 -7.47
CA ALA A 473 20.22 -7.68 -6.11
C ALA A 473 19.55 -6.33 -5.84
N TRP A 474 19.05 -6.16 -4.61
CA TRP A 474 18.47 -4.90 -4.13
C TRP A 474 18.62 -4.78 -2.61
N ASP A 475 18.45 -3.57 -2.07
CA ASP A 475 18.53 -3.29 -0.65
C ASP A 475 17.27 -2.62 -0.10
N PHE A 476 17.07 -2.76 1.21
CA PHE A 476 16.00 -2.09 1.94
C PHE A 476 16.42 -1.76 3.37
N THR A 477 15.84 -0.71 3.94
CA THR A 477 16.05 -0.27 5.32
C THR A 477 14.90 -0.68 6.21
N VAL A 478 15.21 -1.29 7.35
CA VAL A 478 14.23 -1.67 8.37
C VAL A 478 13.85 -0.43 9.18
N ALA A 479 12.58 -0.29 9.54
CA ALA A 479 12.09 0.81 10.36
C ALA A 479 12.81 0.85 11.72
N SER A 480 12.96 2.05 12.28
CA SER A 480 13.57 2.23 13.60
C SER A 480 12.64 1.80 14.73
N GLN A 481 13.21 1.47 15.89
CA GLN A 481 12.46 1.18 17.11
C GLN A 481 11.46 2.31 17.44
N ASP A 482 11.91 3.56 17.33
CA ASP A 482 11.10 4.75 17.60
C ASP A 482 9.90 4.83 16.65
N ASN A 483 10.08 4.45 15.37
CA ASN A 483 8.99 4.43 14.41
C ASN A 483 7.97 3.31 14.68
N LEU A 484 8.46 2.12 15.07
CA LEU A 484 7.67 0.92 15.31
C LEU A 484 6.86 1.00 16.61
N ALA A 485 7.51 1.39 17.71
CA ALA A 485 6.93 1.37 19.06
C ALA A 485 6.58 2.76 19.60
N GLY A 486 7.06 3.85 18.98
CA GLY A 486 6.98 5.18 19.56
C GLY A 486 5.56 5.65 19.89
N ARG A 487 4.56 5.29 19.09
CA ARG A 487 3.16 5.69 19.34
C ARG A 487 2.56 5.00 20.57
N ILE A 488 2.77 3.68 20.74
CA ILE A 488 2.30 2.97 21.94
C ILE A 488 3.08 3.39 23.20
N LEU A 489 4.39 3.60 23.08
CA LEU A 489 5.21 4.09 24.18
C LEU A 489 4.78 5.52 24.59
N HIS A 490 4.49 6.38 23.62
CA HIS A 490 3.99 7.74 23.87
C HIS A 490 2.70 7.75 24.69
N ILE A 491 1.67 7.02 24.25
CA ILE A 491 0.38 7.02 24.96
C ILE A 491 0.47 6.35 26.33
N ARG A 492 1.35 5.34 26.49
CA ARG A 492 1.65 4.71 27.76
C ARG A 492 2.28 5.71 28.71
N ASP A 493 3.36 6.37 28.29
CA ASP A 493 4.14 7.25 29.15
C ASP A 493 3.32 8.47 29.56
N ASP A 494 2.52 9.04 28.63
CA ASP A 494 1.62 10.15 28.93
C ASP A 494 0.50 9.73 29.92
N ALA A 495 -0.09 8.54 29.75
CA ALA A 495 -1.10 8.00 30.67
C ALA A 495 -0.52 7.75 32.07
N LEU A 496 0.65 7.12 32.15
CA LEU A 496 1.31 6.82 33.42
C LEU A 496 1.78 8.10 34.13
N ALA A 497 2.28 9.09 33.40
CA ALA A 497 2.66 10.37 33.96
C ALA A 497 1.46 11.12 34.57
N THR A 498 0.29 11.04 33.93
CA THR A 498 -0.94 11.67 34.42
C THR A 498 -1.48 11.01 35.68
N LEU A 499 -1.45 9.67 35.75
CA LEU A 499 -1.87 8.92 36.93
C LEU A 499 -0.85 9.01 38.08
N GLY A 500 0.43 9.20 37.76
CA GLY A 500 1.52 9.16 38.72
C GLY A 500 1.55 7.82 39.46
N GLY A 501 1.42 7.87 40.78
CA GLY A 501 1.36 6.69 41.66
C GLY A 501 -0.02 6.08 41.87
N ALA A 502 -1.09 6.72 41.37
CA ALA A 502 -2.47 6.32 41.64
C ALA A 502 -2.98 5.24 40.68
N ALA A 503 -3.97 4.49 41.13
CA ALA A 503 -4.76 3.59 40.28
C ALA A 503 -5.78 4.39 39.44
N PRO A 504 -6.15 3.91 38.23
CA PRO A 504 -7.24 4.53 37.48
C PRO A 504 -8.56 4.41 38.25
N ALA A 505 -9.47 5.36 38.06
CA ALA A 505 -10.80 5.29 38.65
C ALA A 505 -11.56 4.07 38.11
N PHE A 506 -12.18 3.29 39.00
CA PHE A 506 -12.92 2.09 38.63
C PHE A 506 -14.26 1.99 39.37
N THR A 507 -15.20 1.29 38.75
CA THR A 507 -16.52 0.98 39.31
C THR A 507 -16.72 -0.53 39.31
N VAL A 508 -17.18 -1.10 40.41
CA VAL A 508 -17.68 -2.48 40.46
C VAL A 508 -19.15 -2.45 40.07
N THR A 509 -19.51 -3.13 38.98
CA THR A 509 -20.90 -3.18 38.51
C THR A 509 -21.61 -4.45 38.95
N LYS A 510 -20.88 -5.55 39.15
CA LYS A 510 -21.46 -6.83 39.57
C LYS A 510 -20.47 -7.70 40.33
N VAL A 511 -20.96 -8.33 41.39
CA VAL A 511 -20.26 -9.37 42.14
C VAL A 511 -21.12 -10.62 42.15
N THR A 512 -20.57 -11.74 41.69
CA THR A 512 -21.22 -13.05 41.79
C THR A 512 -20.45 -13.89 42.81
N GLU A 513 -21.07 -14.15 43.95
CA GLU A 513 -20.50 -14.98 45.02
C GLU A 513 -20.62 -16.46 44.69
N THR A 514 -19.56 -17.23 44.96
CA THR A 514 -19.51 -18.69 44.78
C THR A 514 -20.09 -19.20 43.45
N PRO A 515 -19.63 -18.68 42.30
CA PRO A 515 -20.20 -19.03 40.99
C PRO A 515 -19.87 -20.48 40.55
N ASP A 516 -18.82 -21.09 41.11
CA ASP A 516 -18.41 -22.46 40.85
C ASP A 516 -17.59 -22.99 42.04
N THR A 517 -17.43 -24.31 42.13
CA THR A 517 -16.60 -24.97 43.14
C THR A 517 -15.17 -24.47 43.05
N GLY A 518 -14.65 -23.93 44.16
CA GLY A 518 -13.29 -23.41 44.27
C GLY A 518 -13.08 -22.02 43.67
N ILE A 519 -14.16 -21.35 43.25
CA ILE A 519 -14.16 -19.94 42.87
C ILE A 519 -14.95 -19.19 43.93
N ALA A 520 -14.31 -18.21 44.59
CA ALA A 520 -14.96 -17.42 45.61
C ALA A 520 -15.86 -16.35 45.00
N ARG A 521 -15.35 -15.62 44.00
CA ARG A 521 -16.05 -14.49 43.39
C ARG A 521 -15.76 -14.36 41.91
N ARG A 522 -16.75 -13.89 41.17
CA ARG A 522 -16.54 -13.16 39.91
C ARG A 522 -16.91 -11.70 40.11
N VAL A 523 -16.02 -10.81 39.69
CA VAL A 523 -16.19 -9.37 39.83
C VAL A 523 -16.10 -8.74 38.45
N GLU A 524 -17.15 -8.02 38.06
CA GLU A 524 -17.25 -7.34 36.77
C GLU A 524 -17.39 -5.83 37.05
N GLY A 525 -16.86 -5.00 36.15
CA GLY A 525 -16.89 -3.56 36.33
C GLY A 525 -16.34 -2.77 35.15
N THR A 526 -16.11 -1.48 35.40
CA THR A 526 -15.51 -0.55 34.45
C THR A 526 -14.36 0.23 35.06
N PHE A 527 -13.48 0.78 34.23
CA PHE A 527 -12.41 1.68 34.64
C PHE A 527 -12.09 2.71 33.57
N GLU A 528 -11.62 3.88 34.01
CA GLU A 528 -11.36 5.02 33.14
C GLU A 528 -9.92 4.99 32.62
N VAL A 529 -9.78 5.11 31.31
CA VAL A 529 -8.50 5.15 30.58
C VAL A 529 -8.46 6.42 29.73
N PRO A 530 -7.33 7.13 29.58
CA PRO A 530 -7.23 8.22 28.62
C PRO A 530 -7.52 7.71 27.19
N LEU A 531 -8.37 8.42 26.46
CA LEU A 531 -8.71 8.09 25.07
C LEU A 531 -7.73 8.77 24.12
N TYR A 532 -7.07 8.02 23.24
CA TYR A 532 -6.20 8.54 22.18
C TYR A 532 -6.73 8.29 20.77
N LEU A 533 -7.91 7.66 20.65
CA LEU A 533 -8.57 7.44 19.38
C LEU A 533 -9.50 8.61 19.04
N THR A 534 -9.84 8.74 17.75
CA THR A 534 -10.88 9.66 17.29
C THR A 534 -12.27 9.23 17.78
N GLY A 535 -13.22 10.16 17.73
CA GLY A 535 -14.62 9.89 18.09
C GLY A 535 -14.76 9.43 19.53
N ASP A 536 -15.54 8.37 19.74
CA ASP A 536 -15.79 7.72 21.03
C ASP A 536 -14.80 6.57 21.32
N GLY A 537 -13.83 6.34 20.44
CA GLY A 537 -13.01 5.14 20.50
C GLY A 537 -13.85 3.87 20.32
N GLY A 538 -14.79 3.84 19.37
CA GLY A 538 -15.44 2.65 18.85
C GLY A 538 -14.68 1.97 17.68
N PRO A 539 -15.12 0.79 17.20
CA PRO A 539 -14.54 0.14 16.03
C PRO A 539 -14.53 1.06 14.80
N GLY A 540 -13.43 1.02 14.03
CA GLY A 540 -13.23 1.90 12.86
C GLY A 540 -12.66 3.27 13.18
N GLN A 541 -12.46 3.61 14.45
CA GLN A 541 -11.72 4.81 14.86
C GLN A 541 -10.21 4.53 14.89
N GLY A 542 -9.40 5.44 14.36
CA GLY A 542 -7.93 5.41 14.43
C GLY A 542 -7.39 6.36 15.49
N PHE A 543 -6.08 6.53 15.57
CA PHE A 543 -5.50 7.52 16.49
C PHE A 543 -5.90 8.95 16.14
N ALA A 544 -6.20 9.75 17.16
CA ALA A 544 -6.29 11.20 17.07
C ALA A 544 -4.86 11.77 17.05
N ASN A 545 -4.26 11.89 15.86
CA ASN A 545 -2.86 12.32 15.73
C ASN A 545 -2.71 13.85 15.73
N ASP A 546 -1.66 14.34 16.37
CA ASP A 546 -1.18 15.71 16.18
C ASP A 546 -0.67 15.88 14.73
N PRO A 547 -1.15 16.90 13.98
CA PRO A 547 -0.78 17.07 12.58
C PRO A 547 0.67 17.50 12.36
N THR A 548 1.37 17.96 13.40
CA THR A 548 2.76 18.41 13.35
C THR A 548 3.72 17.29 13.70
N THR A 549 3.43 16.55 14.78
CA THR A 549 4.32 15.48 15.28
C THR A 549 3.95 14.10 14.78
N GLY A 550 2.71 13.88 14.35
CA GLY A 550 2.18 12.56 13.99
C GLY A 550 1.95 11.62 15.18
N LEU A 551 2.14 12.10 16.42
CA LEU A 551 1.91 11.32 17.63
C LEU A 551 0.44 11.40 18.08
N PRO A 552 -0.13 10.33 18.68
CA PRO A 552 -1.49 10.35 19.20
C PRO A 552 -1.63 11.32 20.37
N VAL A 553 -2.70 12.11 20.37
CA VAL A 553 -3.04 13.06 21.45
C VAL A 553 -4.31 12.64 22.17
N ARG A 554 -4.45 13.08 23.42
CA ARG A 554 -5.66 12.82 24.21
C ARG A 554 -6.89 13.43 23.57
N ASN A 555 -7.92 12.61 23.45
CA ASN A 555 -9.24 12.94 22.95
C ASN A 555 -10.33 12.56 23.98
N GLY A 556 -10.08 12.82 25.26
CA GLY A 556 -11.02 12.57 26.35
C GLY A 556 -10.71 11.31 27.15
N THR A 557 -11.76 10.62 27.60
CA THR A 557 -11.69 9.44 28.46
C THR A 557 -12.47 8.29 27.83
N TYR A 558 -11.90 7.10 27.88
CA TYR A 558 -12.46 5.83 27.46
C TYR A 558 -12.83 5.00 28.69
N THR A 559 -14.07 4.53 28.76
CA THR A 559 -14.53 3.63 29.81
C THR A 559 -14.32 2.18 29.38
N ALA A 560 -13.24 1.56 29.83
CA ALA A 560 -12.96 0.16 29.59
C ALA A 560 -13.73 -0.73 30.58
N THR A 561 -14.02 -1.97 30.19
CA THR A 561 -14.64 -2.97 31.07
C THR A 561 -13.59 -3.91 31.65
N TYR A 562 -13.88 -4.56 32.78
CA TYR A 562 -13.07 -5.66 33.27
C TYR A 562 -13.91 -6.82 33.79
N SER A 563 -13.32 -8.02 33.77
CA SER A 563 -13.86 -9.24 34.36
C SER A 563 -12.76 -9.95 35.15
N CYS A 564 -13.03 -10.23 36.43
CA CYS A 564 -12.10 -10.89 37.33
C CYS A 564 -12.70 -12.14 37.95
N GLN A 565 -11.89 -13.18 38.13
CA GLN A 565 -12.23 -14.41 38.81
C GLN A 565 -11.26 -14.68 39.96
N LEU A 566 -11.79 -14.72 41.18
CA LEU A 566 -11.03 -14.89 42.40
C LEU A 566 -11.22 -16.30 42.97
N PRO A 567 -10.13 -17.02 43.34
CA PRO A 567 -10.23 -18.37 43.87
C PRO A 567 -10.78 -18.38 45.30
N THR A 568 -11.29 -19.54 45.70
CA THR A 568 -11.43 -19.87 47.11
C THR A 568 -10.08 -20.32 47.63
N VAL A 569 -9.52 -19.57 48.58
CA VAL A 569 -8.21 -19.84 49.19
C VAL A 569 -8.37 -20.38 50.62
N THR A 570 -7.32 -21.00 51.15
CA THR A 570 -7.29 -21.43 52.55
C THR A 570 -6.90 -20.24 53.45
N GLY A 571 -7.75 -19.90 54.43
CA GLY A 571 -7.53 -18.75 55.30
C GLY A 571 -7.71 -17.41 54.56
N THR A 572 -6.76 -16.49 54.74
CA THR A 572 -6.72 -15.16 54.09
C THR A 572 -5.51 -14.98 53.18
N ALA A 573 -4.93 -16.07 52.67
CA ALA A 573 -3.80 -16.00 51.75
C ALA A 573 -4.24 -15.36 50.41
N ALA A 574 -3.64 -14.24 50.05
CA ALA A 574 -3.99 -13.55 48.81
C ALA A 574 -3.57 -14.37 47.56
N ALA A 575 -4.40 -14.36 46.53
CA ALA A 575 -4.17 -15.08 45.27
C ALA A 575 -3.24 -14.29 44.35
N ARG A 576 -2.37 -14.98 43.61
CA ARG A 576 -1.41 -14.31 42.69
C ARG A 576 -2.16 -13.65 41.53
N ALA A 577 -1.84 -12.39 41.25
CA ALA A 577 -2.47 -11.60 40.20
C ALA A 577 -2.04 -12.09 38.80
N VAL A 578 -3.00 -12.44 37.95
CA VAL A 578 -2.77 -12.80 36.54
C VAL A 578 -3.64 -11.93 35.64
N LEU A 579 -3.00 -11.17 34.75
CA LEU A 579 -3.64 -10.44 33.68
C LEU A 579 -3.81 -11.38 32.48
N TYR A 580 -5.02 -11.49 31.95
CA TYR A 580 -5.34 -12.45 30.90
C TYR A 580 -5.74 -11.78 29.59
N GLY A 581 -5.05 -12.14 28.50
CA GLY A 581 -5.36 -11.72 27.13
C GLY A 581 -6.25 -12.75 26.42
N HIS A 582 -7.38 -12.30 25.89
CA HIS A 582 -8.33 -13.17 25.18
C HIS A 582 -7.84 -13.60 23.79
N GLY A 583 -8.46 -14.64 23.23
CA GLY A 583 -8.17 -15.13 21.88
C GLY A 583 -8.61 -14.16 20.77
N LEU A 584 -8.28 -14.49 19.52
CA LEU A 584 -8.64 -13.71 18.34
C LEU A 584 -10.15 -13.45 18.26
N PHE A 585 -10.57 -12.18 18.29
CA PHE A 585 -11.97 -11.74 18.31
C PHE A 585 -12.79 -12.27 19.49
N GLY A 586 -12.10 -12.63 20.59
CA GLY A 586 -12.70 -12.95 21.87
C GLY A 586 -13.07 -11.70 22.68
N ASP A 587 -13.31 -11.91 23.97
CA ASP A 587 -13.59 -10.84 24.93
C ASP A 587 -13.08 -11.21 26.33
N GLN A 588 -13.11 -10.24 27.23
CA GLN A 588 -12.67 -10.37 28.62
C GLN A 588 -13.36 -11.51 29.41
N SER A 589 -14.54 -11.99 28.98
CA SER A 589 -15.25 -13.06 29.67
C SER A 589 -14.59 -14.43 29.50
N GLU A 590 -13.66 -14.56 28.54
CA GLU A 590 -12.81 -15.75 28.39
C GLU A 590 -11.95 -16.05 29.62
N VAL A 591 -11.78 -15.07 30.53
CA VAL A 591 -11.22 -15.30 31.87
C VAL A 591 -11.99 -16.37 32.67
N TYR A 592 -13.23 -16.66 32.28
CA TYR A 592 -14.07 -17.72 32.84
C TYR A 592 -14.02 -19.02 32.06
N SER A 593 -13.17 -19.15 31.03
CA SER A 593 -13.00 -20.36 30.24
C SER A 593 -12.44 -21.52 31.06
N SER A 594 -12.61 -22.74 30.56
CA SER A 594 -12.29 -23.96 31.32
C SER A 594 -10.84 -24.06 31.79
N GLY A 595 -9.88 -23.59 30.97
CA GLY A 595 -8.46 -23.54 31.33
C GLY A 595 -8.18 -22.57 32.47
N GLN A 596 -8.64 -21.32 32.32
CA GLN A 596 -8.47 -20.25 33.30
C GLN A 596 -9.17 -20.60 34.63
N ARG A 597 -10.39 -21.16 34.57
CA ARG A 597 -11.07 -21.69 35.78
C ARG A 597 -10.28 -22.78 36.49
N ALA A 598 -9.68 -23.71 35.74
CA ALA A 598 -8.85 -24.75 36.33
C ALA A 598 -7.60 -24.14 36.99
N MET A 599 -6.97 -23.15 36.35
CA MET A 599 -5.83 -22.42 36.88
C MET A 599 -6.18 -21.63 38.16
N THR A 600 -7.28 -20.87 38.15
CA THR A 600 -7.79 -20.18 39.33
C THR A 600 -8.02 -21.15 40.49
N ARG A 601 -8.81 -22.21 40.25
CA ARG A 601 -9.22 -23.15 41.31
C ARG A 601 -8.06 -23.95 41.90
N ASN A 602 -7.11 -24.38 41.07
CA ASN A 602 -6.13 -25.38 41.49
C ASN A 602 -4.78 -24.76 41.93
N HIS A 603 -4.57 -23.46 41.68
CA HIS A 603 -3.26 -22.83 41.86
C HIS A 603 -3.30 -21.43 42.53
N ASP A 604 -4.42 -21.06 43.17
CA ASP A 604 -4.59 -19.78 43.86
C ASP A 604 -4.23 -18.57 42.99
N LEU A 605 -4.80 -18.53 41.77
CA LEU A 605 -4.56 -17.46 40.78
C LEU A 605 -5.80 -16.59 40.59
N ALA A 606 -5.67 -15.28 40.84
CA ALA A 606 -6.69 -14.28 40.57
C ALA A 606 -6.53 -13.76 39.13
N TYR A 607 -7.38 -14.26 38.24
CA TYR A 607 -7.36 -13.87 36.84
C TYR A 607 -8.25 -12.65 36.61
N CYS A 608 -7.74 -11.62 35.93
CA CYS A 608 -8.52 -10.48 35.45
C CYS A 608 -8.22 -10.20 33.98
N ALA A 609 -9.23 -9.75 33.24
CA ALA A 609 -9.11 -9.39 31.84
C ALA A 609 -9.91 -8.11 31.54
N THR A 610 -9.47 -7.41 30.51
CA THR A 610 -10.23 -6.38 29.79
C THR A 610 -10.21 -6.76 28.31
N ASP A 611 -11.04 -6.13 27.49
CA ASP A 611 -11.03 -6.39 26.06
C ASP A 611 -9.74 -5.85 25.43
N TRP A 612 -9.06 -6.69 24.67
CA TRP A 612 -8.02 -6.29 23.73
C TRP A 612 -8.68 -5.68 22.50
N ILE A 613 -9.29 -4.49 22.72
CA ILE A 613 -10.00 -3.75 21.67
C ILE A 613 -9.07 -3.50 20.49
N GLY A 614 -9.61 -3.43 19.28
CA GLY A 614 -8.84 -3.49 18.03
C GLY A 614 -8.90 -4.86 17.42
N MET A 615 -9.00 -5.91 18.24
CA MET A 615 -9.30 -7.25 17.76
C MET A 615 -10.14 -8.06 18.77
N SER A 616 -11.08 -7.40 19.46
CA SER A 616 -12.09 -8.06 20.28
C SER A 616 -13.35 -8.38 19.46
N GLY A 617 -14.31 -9.08 20.05
CA GLY A 617 -15.58 -9.41 19.38
C GLY A 617 -16.31 -8.17 18.80
N SER A 618 -16.09 -6.99 19.39
CA SER A 618 -16.65 -5.72 18.90
C SER A 618 -16.05 -5.27 17.54
N ASP A 619 -14.85 -5.74 17.21
CA ASP A 619 -14.08 -5.29 16.05
C ASP A 619 -14.30 -6.12 14.78
N VAL A 620 -15.05 -7.22 14.86
CA VAL A 620 -15.35 -8.10 13.72
C VAL A 620 -15.96 -7.33 12.55
N GLY A 621 -16.87 -6.38 12.84
CA GLY A 621 -17.47 -5.53 11.81
C GLY A 621 -16.44 -4.65 11.09
N ASN A 622 -15.53 -4.02 11.85
CA ASN A 622 -14.46 -3.21 11.29
C ASN A 622 -13.47 -4.05 10.47
N ALA A 623 -13.09 -5.22 10.98
CA ALA A 623 -12.23 -6.16 10.28
C ALA A 623 -12.81 -6.60 8.93
N ALA A 624 -14.12 -6.87 8.87
CA ALA A 624 -14.81 -7.16 7.61
C ALA A 624 -14.79 -5.98 6.63
N THR A 625 -14.91 -4.74 7.11
CA THR A 625 -14.75 -3.53 6.27
C THR A 625 -13.33 -3.38 5.74
N ILE A 626 -12.32 -3.61 6.57
CA ILE A 626 -10.90 -3.54 6.18
C ILE A 626 -10.56 -4.55 5.08
N LEU A 627 -11.14 -5.76 5.12
CA LEU A 627 -10.95 -6.75 4.05
C LEU A 627 -11.49 -6.28 2.69
N GLN A 628 -12.49 -5.39 2.69
CA GLN A 628 -13.01 -4.80 1.46
C GLN A 628 -12.14 -3.64 0.98
N ASP A 629 -11.57 -2.86 1.89
CA ASP A 629 -10.63 -1.78 1.59
C ASP A 629 -9.53 -1.70 2.67
N VAL A 630 -8.37 -2.26 2.35
CA VAL A 630 -7.24 -2.31 3.28
C VAL A 630 -6.62 -0.94 3.56
N SER A 631 -7.08 0.13 2.89
CA SER A 631 -6.68 1.51 3.20
C SER A 631 -6.97 1.91 4.65
N THR A 632 -7.96 1.27 5.29
CA THR A 632 -8.36 1.57 6.68
C THR A 632 -7.77 0.60 7.71
N PHE A 633 -6.77 -0.20 7.33
CA PHE A 633 -6.14 -1.19 8.22
C PHE A 633 -5.59 -0.56 9.52
N ASN A 634 -5.17 0.71 9.47
CA ASN A 634 -4.71 1.44 10.64
C ASN A 634 -5.76 1.52 11.77
N THR A 635 -7.05 1.55 11.44
CA THR A 635 -8.14 1.63 12.45
C THR A 635 -8.20 0.39 13.34
N LEU A 636 -7.67 -0.74 12.88
CA LEU A 636 -7.56 -1.96 13.68
C LEU A 636 -6.38 -1.85 14.65
N VAL A 637 -5.20 -1.52 14.14
CA VAL A 637 -3.93 -1.53 14.89
C VAL A 637 -3.72 -0.31 15.79
N ASP A 638 -4.30 0.85 15.45
CA ASP A 638 -4.31 2.01 16.35
C ASP A 638 -5.23 1.74 17.55
N ARG A 639 -6.38 1.11 17.29
CA ARG A 639 -7.32 0.67 18.34
C ARG A 639 -6.71 -0.42 19.23
N GLU A 640 -5.95 -1.34 18.63
CA GLU A 640 -5.19 -2.35 19.35
C GLU A 640 -4.19 -1.74 20.34
N GLN A 641 -3.49 -0.69 19.94
CA GLN A 641 -2.58 0.04 20.82
C GLN A 641 -3.32 0.72 21.99
N GLN A 642 -4.53 1.26 21.78
CA GLN A 642 -5.39 1.71 22.89
C GLN A 642 -5.76 0.53 23.80
N GLY A 643 -6.05 -0.65 23.25
CA GLY A 643 -6.30 -1.88 24.01
C GLY A 643 -5.11 -2.29 24.89
N PHE A 644 -3.89 -2.18 24.37
CA PHE A 644 -2.67 -2.41 25.15
C PHE A 644 -2.56 -1.44 26.34
N LEU A 645 -2.89 -0.16 26.14
CA LEU A 645 -2.95 0.81 27.25
C LEU A 645 -4.01 0.41 28.29
N ASN A 646 -5.18 -0.05 27.87
CA ASN A 646 -6.22 -0.54 28.78
C ASN A 646 -5.69 -1.70 29.64
N PHE A 647 -4.93 -2.62 29.05
CA PHE A 647 -4.27 -3.74 29.75
C PHE A 647 -3.26 -3.25 30.79
N VAL A 648 -2.39 -2.29 30.42
CA VAL A 648 -1.43 -1.70 31.36
C VAL A 648 -2.14 -1.10 32.58
N LEU A 649 -3.24 -0.36 32.35
CA LEU A 649 -3.99 0.28 33.44
C LEU A 649 -4.82 -0.71 34.27
N LEU A 650 -5.33 -1.80 33.68
CA LEU A 650 -5.92 -2.91 34.44
C LEU A 650 -4.87 -3.58 35.33
N GLY A 651 -3.65 -3.79 34.82
CA GLY A 651 -2.54 -4.28 35.63
C GLY A 651 -2.29 -3.39 36.86
N ARG A 652 -2.34 -2.06 36.69
CA ARG A 652 -2.21 -1.11 37.83
C ARG A 652 -3.36 -1.23 38.84
N LEU A 653 -4.60 -1.47 38.39
CA LEU A 653 -5.70 -1.75 39.31
C LEU A 653 -5.45 -2.99 40.16
N MET A 654 -4.81 -4.02 39.60
CA MET A 654 -4.52 -5.25 40.33
C MET A 654 -3.37 -5.10 41.35
N THR A 655 -2.41 -4.20 41.10
CA THR A 655 -1.17 -4.11 41.89
C THR A 655 -1.08 -2.90 42.81
N LEU A 656 -1.89 -1.85 42.62
CA LEU A 656 -1.79 -0.66 43.47
C LEU A 656 -2.70 -0.72 44.71
N PRO A 657 -2.27 -0.13 45.85
CA PRO A 657 -3.05 -0.17 47.10
C PRO A 657 -4.43 0.49 47.00
N ASP A 658 -4.55 1.55 46.21
CA ASP A 658 -5.79 2.27 45.90
C ASP A 658 -6.57 1.66 44.72
N GLY A 659 -6.08 0.57 44.14
CA GLY A 659 -6.75 -0.21 43.09
C GLY A 659 -7.79 -1.18 43.65
N PHE A 660 -7.90 -2.37 43.07
CA PHE A 660 -8.88 -3.40 43.43
C PHE A 660 -8.86 -3.75 44.91
N SER A 661 -7.67 -3.87 45.51
CA SER A 661 -7.50 -4.19 46.93
C SER A 661 -8.11 -3.17 47.90
N SER A 662 -8.46 -1.96 47.44
CA SER A 662 -9.18 -0.95 48.24
C SER A 662 -10.69 -1.19 48.33
N ASN A 663 -11.25 -2.06 47.48
CA ASN A 663 -12.69 -2.28 47.35
C ASN A 663 -13.12 -3.61 47.99
N ALA A 664 -14.25 -3.58 48.71
CA ALA A 664 -14.79 -4.74 49.42
C ALA A 664 -15.06 -5.97 48.51
N ALA A 665 -15.29 -5.78 47.20
CA ALA A 665 -15.43 -6.87 46.24
C ALA A 665 -14.17 -7.74 46.13
N PHE A 666 -12.99 -7.15 46.36
CA PHE A 666 -11.69 -7.80 46.30
C PHE A 666 -11.03 -8.00 47.67
N GLN A 667 -11.80 -7.86 48.75
CA GLN A 667 -11.33 -8.11 50.11
C GLN A 667 -12.00 -9.35 50.71
N PHE A 668 -11.36 -9.97 51.69
CA PHE A 668 -12.02 -10.88 52.62
C PHE A 668 -13.00 -10.10 53.51
N GLY A 669 -13.92 -10.78 54.18
CA GLY A 669 -14.86 -10.11 55.10
C GLY A 669 -14.19 -9.36 56.25
N SER A 670 -12.94 -9.69 56.55
CA SER A 670 -12.05 -9.05 57.52
C SER A 670 -11.29 -7.83 56.98
N GLY A 671 -11.40 -7.55 55.67
CA GLY A 671 -10.80 -6.37 55.02
C GLY A 671 -9.44 -6.61 54.36
N GLU A 672 -8.78 -7.76 54.57
CA GLU A 672 -7.52 -8.05 53.89
C GLU A 672 -7.75 -8.28 52.38
N PRO A 673 -6.78 -7.90 51.51
CA PRO A 673 -6.86 -8.12 50.08
C PRO A 673 -6.95 -9.60 49.69
N ARG A 674 -7.76 -9.93 48.68
CA ARG A 674 -7.82 -11.25 48.04
C ARG A 674 -6.79 -11.44 46.93
N ILE A 675 -6.14 -10.37 46.48
CA ILE A 675 -5.15 -10.36 45.41
C ILE A 675 -3.79 -9.98 46.01
N ASP A 676 -2.76 -10.79 45.73
CA ASP A 676 -1.37 -10.45 46.01
C ASP A 676 -0.89 -9.46 44.95
N ALA A 677 -0.68 -8.23 45.39
CA ALA A 677 -0.29 -7.09 44.57
C ALA A 677 1.22 -7.00 44.32
N SER A 678 2.03 -7.91 44.88
CA SER A 678 3.50 -7.82 44.81
C SER A 678 4.09 -8.15 43.44
N THR A 679 3.44 -9.02 42.67
CA THR A 679 3.88 -9.44 41.34
C THR A 679 2.66 -9.62 40.44
N LEU A 680 2.72 -9.07 39.22
CA LEU A 680 1.72 -9.29 38.18
C LEU A 680 2.27 -10.27 37.15
N PHE A 681 1.53 -11.36 36.91
CA PHE A 681 1.81 -12.29 35.83
C PHE A 681 0.91 -11.99 34.62
N TYR A 682 1.36 -12.36 33.43
CA TYR A 682 0.57 -12.27 32.20
C TYR A 682 0.38 -13.67 31.63
N ASP A 683 -0.86 -13.99 31.28
CA ASP A 683 -1.25 -15.23 30.61
C ASP A 683 -2.01 -14.89 29.35
N GLY A 684 -1.47 -15.31 28.21
CA GLY A 684 -1.92 -14.88 26.91
C GLY A 684 -2.38 -16.01 26.01
N ASN A 685 -3.57 -15.87 25.42
CA ASN A 685 -4.07 -16.82 24.43
C ASN A 685 -4.09 -16.21 23.02
N SER A 686 -3.39 -16.87 22.09
CA SER A 686 -3.36 -16.59 20.64
C SER A 686 -2.97 -15.17 20.22
N GLN A 687 -3.84 -14.18 20.44
CA GLN A 687 -3.61 -12.78 20.08
C GLN A 687 -3.14 -12.00 21.30
N GLY A 688 -3.74 -12.26 22.45
CA GLY A 688 -3.27 -11.73 23.71
C GLY A 688 -2.07 -12.50 24.27
N GLY A 689 -1.27 -13.21 23.46
CA GLY A 689 -0.15 -14.06 23.91
C GLY A 689 0.84 -14.40 22.81
#